data_AF-A0A255S6R9-F1
#
_entry.id   AF-A0A255S6R9-F1
#
_cell.length_a   1.000
_cell.length_b   1.000
_cell.length_c   1.000
_cell.angle_alpha   90.00
_cell.angle_beta   90.00
_cell.angle_gamma   90.00
#
_symmetry.space_group_name_H-M   'P 1'
#
loop_
_entity.id
_entity.type
_entity.pdbx_description
1 polymer ?
#
loop_
_entity_poly.entity_id
_entity_poly.type
_entity_poly.pdbx_seq_one_letter_code
_entity_poly.pdbx_strand_id
1 'polypeptide(L)'
;MLQKNYFIHCFSNLFETNRIRKSICFVVALATVMAANAQKFVFKGSVKTADGKAIQGVVVNNGTDFTTTDAKGQWTLCTDTCVSKFVQISTPADYVLPKSKSIAKGFYVSVGQLVKDKCRHNFVLQPRDTKDNTFYYIAISDPQVKNDKHMELWRSQTVEDLKATTDALSKEHEVVTMTLGDIVWDNMQLFDDYAESIQQLPITAFQCIGNHDFDRRYQALNNMPYGSGVYGEQAYCTHFGPTDYSFNIAGVHVVTLKNINYMGKKGYREQFTEAQLAWLRRDLSYVPKGSMVIINMHAALWNPVEKEGNVLNANDLKSVLRGYRVHIFNGHTHFFHNNTVGNDIYEHNIGAACGAWWRGDVNRCGAPNGYLVVKASADSLTSQYKPTGGDYAQQMRVYSKGEFLSQPYSVVANVWDCDSLTTVEWYEDGQYRGKMTQFTDSDERYLQSRGSHVKECVTTHLFKATPAWGSHEVKVVVKNRFGQVHTETVDVNRAWLKALSSDKRPKVIAHRGYWRYEGAVQNSLSSLRASAQAGVYGSEFDVQITADGEVIVNHDPHLGGLPIAKSTYAQLVKARLGNGEPIPTLAKYLDEAKKHKDLKIILEIKKQANDSVEAVLVRKTLEAVKASGLSSRVQYISFSQFVCDQIIRNDKTADVAYLGGNMSPKEVKEHGFSGIDYSMDVLRVHPEWIDKAHKLGLTVNVWTIATEEHLKFVTTLHPDFITTDIPEDALRMLSKGNNK
;
A
#
# COMPACT_ATOMS: atom_id res chain seq x y z
N MET A 1 55.45 25.13 -5.02
CA MET A 1 56.38 25.94 -4.18
C MET A 1 55.56 26.91 -3.34
N LEU A 2 56.23 27.60 -2.42
CA LEU A 2 55.81 28.83 -1.70
C LEU A 2 55.30 29.93 -2.70
N GLN A 3 54.57 31.00 -2.37
CA GLN A 3 54.18 31.71 -1.11
C GLN A 3 52.80 32.41 -1.35
N LYS A 4 51.97 32.78 -0.35
CA LYS A 4 51.82 34.13 0.29
C LYS A 4 51.94 35.34 -0.68
N ASN A 5 51.15 36.43 -0.57
CA ASN A 5 50.77 37.16 0.65
C ASN A 5 49.50 38.04 0.54
N TYR A 6 49.07 38.50 1.73
CA TYR A 6 48.07 39.52 2.11
C TYR A 6 47.94 40.83 1.30
N PHE A 7 46.79 41.49 1.48
CA PHE A 7 46.67 42.96 1.57
C PHE A 7 45.91 43.36 2.85
N ILE A 8 46.43 44.34 3.61
CA ILE A 8 45.81 44.99 4.77
C ILE A 8 46.24 46.47 4.74
N HIS A 9 45.34 47.41 5.02
CA HIS A 9 45.75 48.64 5.71
C HIS A 9 44.65 49.27 6.58
N CYS A 10 45.07 49.65 7.78
CA CYS A 10 44.36 50.42 8.82
C CYS A 10 44.61 51.94 8.61
N PHE A 11 44.02 52.93 9.30
CA PHE A 11 42.95 53.08 10.31
C PHE A 11 42.61 54.60 10.42
N SER A 12 41.55 54.98 11.17
CA SER A 12 41.40 56.22 12.00
C SER A 12 39.92 56.62 12.14
N ASN A 13 39.45 57.36 13.17
CA ASN A 13 39.91 57.61 14.55
C ASN A 13 38.72 58.22 15.33
N LEU A 14 38.48 57.84 16.60
CA LEU A 14 37.86 58.73 17.62
C LEU A 14 37.84 58.06 19.02
N PHE A 15 38.17 58.82 20.07
CA PHE A 15 38.05 58.45 21.50
C PHE A 15 37.99 59.73 22.37
N GLU A 16 37.57 59.61 23.64
CA GLU A 16 37.30 60.68 24.65
C GLU A 16 36.10 61.62 24.36
N THR A 17 35.27 62.10 25.30
CA THR A 17 34.76 61.62 26.64
C THR A 17 33.41 62.37 26.93
N ASN A 18 32.77 62.56 28.11
CA ASN A 18 33.07 62.37 29.55
C ASN A 18 31.79 62.21 30.44
N ARG A 19 32.02 61.79 31.70
CA ARG A 19 31.22 61.91 32.96
C ARG A 19 29.77 62.50 33.01
N ILE A 20 28.93 61.82 33.83
CA ILE A 20 27.95 62.38 34.83
C ILE A 20 26.62 62.96 34.24
N ARG A 21 25.37 62.67 34.72
CA ARG A 21 24.82 61.98 35.93
C ARG A 21 23.32 61.56 35.71
N LYS A 22 22.84 60.50 36.41
CA LYS A 22 21.42 60.16 36.81
C LYS A 22 20.31 60.22 35.72
N SER A 23 19.54 59.16 35.43
CA SER A 23 18.55 58.59 36.38
C SER A 23 18.04 57.18 36.02
N ILE A 24 18.22 56.24 36.96
CA ILE A 24 17.21 55.32 37.54
C ILE A 24 16.18 54.68 36.58
N CYS A 25 16.37 53.39 36.26
CA CYS A 25 15.62 52.32 36.93
C CYS A 25 16.28 50.94 36.79
N PHE A 26 16.20 50.10 37.82
CA PHE A 26 16.71 48.72 37.85
C PHE A 26 15.78 47.77 37.08
N VAL A 27 16.34 46.87 36.26
CA VAL A 27 16.60 45.46 36.67
C VAL A 27 17.85 44.97 35.93
N VAL A 28 18.94 44.69 36.65
CA VAL A 28 20.17 44.09 36.08
C VAL A 28 20.30 42.66 36.57
N ALA A 29 20.77 41.80 35.67
CA ALA A 29 20.93 40.36 35.81
C ALA A 29 21.40 39.86 37.19
N LEU A 30 20.56 39.06 37.84
CA LEU A 30 21.00 37.85 38.55
C LEU A 30 20.76 36.62 37.65
N ALA A 31 21.35 36.65 36.46
CA ALA A 31 21.53 35.45 35.65
C ALA A 31 22.61 34.58 36.29
N THR A 32 22.26 33.90 37.39
CA THR A 32 23.12 32.89 38.01
C THR A 32 23.28 31.74 37.04
N VAL A 33 24.42 31.71 36.36
CA VAL A 33 24.91 30.52 35.66
C VAL A 33 25.24 29.48 36.74
N MET A 34 24.21 28.76 37.19
CA MET A 34 24.41 27.54 37.95
C MET A 34 25.13 26.58 37.02
N ALA A 35 26.40 26.29 37.33
CA ALA A 35 27.09 25.17 36.71
C ALA A 35 26.23 23.91 36.89
N ALA A 36 26.01 23.16 35.81
CA ALA A 36 25.20 21.95 35.82
C ALA A 36 25.96 20.79 36.52
N ASN A 37 26.17 20.95 37.84
CA ASN A 37 26.69 19.90 38.69
C ASN A 37 25.74 18.70 38.63
N ALA A 38 26.25 17.60 38.11
CA ALA A 38 25.59 16.31 38.12
C ALA A 38 25.21 15.92 39.56
N GLN A 39 23.94 16.10 39.93
CA GLN A 39 23.45 15.66 41.23
C GLN A 39 23.29 14.14 41.20
N LYS A 40 24.40 13.44 41.46
CA LYS A 40 24.42 12.00 41.65
C LYS A 40 23.76 11.68 42.99
N PHE A 41 22.55 11.16 42.95
CA PHE A 41 21.82 10.71 44.13
C PHE A 41 22.01 9.21 44.35
N VAL A 42 22.04 8.80 45.62
CA VAL A 42 21.95 7.38 46.01
C VAL A 42 20.50 7.06 46.34
N PHE A 43 19.76 6.57 45.35
CA PHE A 43 18.38 6.13 45.52
C PHE A 43 18.37 4.70 46.08
N LYS A 44 17.47 4.43 47.02
CA LYS A 44 17.39 3.15 47.72
C LYS A 44 15.98 2.82 48.17
N GLY A 45 15.64 1.54 48.22
CA GLY A 45 14.27 1.12 48.44
C GLY A 45 14.13 -0.35 48.75
N SER A 46 12.90 -0.86 48.58
CA SER A 46 12.65 -2.29 48.54
C SER A 46 11.64 -2.67 47.44
N VAL A 47 11.61 -3.96 47.09
CA VAL A 47 10.52 -4.61 46.35
C VAL A 47 9.86 -5.61 47.28
N LYS A 48 8.53 -5.51 47.43
CA LYS A 48 7.75 -6.23 48.44
C LYS A 48 6.37 -6.61 47.92
N THR A 49 5.69 -7.51 48.62
CA THR A 49 4.25 -7.71 48.47
C THR A 49 3.44 -6.67 49.26
N ALA A 50 2.12 -6.63 49.06
CA ALA A 50 1.22 -5.74 49.80
C ALA A 50 1.16 -6.04 51.31
N ASP A 51 1.30 -7.30 51.72
CA ASP A 51 1.49 -7.75 53.11
C ASP A 51 2.91 -7.50 53.65
N GLY A 52 3.82 -6.96 52.83
CA GLY A 52 5.14 -6.48 53.24
C GLY A 52 6.26 -7.52 53.18
N LYS A 53 5.99 -8.74 52.71
CA LYS A 53 6.99 -9.80 52.45
C LYS A 53 8.05 -9.32 51.47
N ALA A 54 9.31 -9.62 51.77
CA ALA A 54 10.44 -9.27 50.92
C ALA A 54 10.46 -10.10 49.63
N ILE A 55 10.79 -9.48 48.49
CA ILE A 55 10.99 -10.16 47.21
C ILE A 55 12.46 -9.99 46.80
N GLN A 56 13.22 -11.08 46.88
CA GLN A 56 14.65 -11.16 46.53
C GLN A 56 14.85 -11.36 45.01
N GLY A 57 15.98 -10.92 44.47
CA GLY A 57 16.41 -11.19 43.10
C GLY A 57 15.71 -10.36 42.02
N VAL A 58 14.84 -9.42 42.38
CA VAL A 58 14.18 -8.52 41.42
C VAL A 58 15.23 -7.58 40.83
N VAL A 59 15.35 -7.57 39.51
CA VAL A 59 16.23 -6.65 38.79
C VAL A 59 15.68 -5.23 38.91
N VAL A 60 16.52 -4.29 39.33
CA VAL A 60 16.22 -2.86 39.47
C VAL A 60 17.25 -2.07 38.67
N ASN A 61 16.80 -1.18 37.77
CA ASN A 61 17.69 -0.35 36.96
C ASN A 61 17.24 1.12 36.88
N ASN A 62 18.15 2.01 36.50
CA ASN A 62 17.91 3.45 36.34
C ASN A 62 18.17 3.96 34.89
N GLY A 63 18.21 3.05 33.91
CA GLY A 63 18.59 3.35 32.52
C GLY A 63 20.11 3.35 32.22
N THR A 64 20.99 3.35 33.24
CA THR A 64 22.46 3.22 33.06
C THR A 64 23.05 2.07 33.88
N ASP A 65 22.58 1.90 35.10
CA ASP A 65 23.09 0.98 36.12
C ASP A 65 21.99 0.00 36.56
N PHE A 66 22.41 -1.21 36.92
CA PHE A 66 21.54 -2.33 37.29
C PHE A 66 22.00 -2.96 38.61
N THR A 67 21.04 -3.32 39.45
CA THR A 67 21.22 -4.07 40.70
C THR A 67 20.11 -5.12 40.86
N THR A 68 20.20 -5.98 41.87
CA THR A 68 19.15 -6.93 42.25
C THR A 68 18.78 -6.78 43.71
N THR A 69 17.53 -7.07 44.08
CA THR A 69 17.12 -7.01 45.48
C THR A 69 17.76 -8.09 46.34
N ASP A 70 18.18 -7.71 47.56
CA ASP A 70 18.73 -8.64 48.56
C ASP A 70 17.64 -9.54 49.20
N ALA A 71 18.05 -10.40 50.14
CA ALA A 71 17.13 -11.27 50.90
C ALA A 71 16.11 -10.52 51.79
N LYS A 72 16.27 -9.21 51.99
CA LYS A 72 15.31 -8.32 52.66
C LYS A 72 14.49 -7.51 51.65
N GLY A 73 14.62 -7.82 50.36
CA GLY A 73 13.98 -7.13 49.24
C GLY A 73 14.59 -5.77 48.93
N GLN A 74 15.73 -5.41 49.51
CA GLN A 74 16.31 -4.06 49.43
C GLN A 74 17.17 -3.86 48.19
N TRP A 75 17.13 -2.66 47.61
CA TRP A 75 17.94 -2.25 46.48
C TRP A 75 18.59 -0.87 46.73
N THR A 76 19.67 -0.58 46.02
CA THR A 76 20.34 0.73 46.02
C THR A 76 21.04 0.97 44.68
N LEU A 77 20.88 2.16 44.11
CA LEU A 77 21.53 2.61 42.87
C LEU A 77 22.10 4.02 43.06
N CYS A 78 23.32 4.24 42.57
CA CYS A 78 23.83 5.58 42.32
C CYS A 78 23.27 6.03 40.97
N THR A 79 22.69 7.21 40.90
CA THR A 79 21.90 7.65 39.74
C THR A 79 22.27 9.08 39.35
N ASP A 80 22.77 9.24 38.12
CA ASP A 80 23.01 10.54 37.51
C ASP A 80 21.70 11.09 36.93
N THR A 81 21.09 12.06 37.62
CA THR A 81 19.79 12.63 37.24
C THR A 81 19.83 13.49 35.98
N CYS A 82 21.03 13.84 35.49
CA CYS A 82 21.20 14.47 34.19
C CYS A 82 20.91 13.49 33.04
N VAL A 83 21.18 12.19 33.24
CA VAL A 83 20.94 11.11 32.26
C VAL A 83 19.69 10.30 32.62
N SER A 84 19.68 9.65 33.78
CA SER A 84 18.56 8.83 34.26
C SER A 84 17.35 9.67 34.62
N LYS A 85 16.16 9.33 34.09
CA LYS A 85 14.88 9.99 34.41
C LYS A 85 13.93 9.12 35.24
N PHE A 86 14.20 7.83 35.35
CA PHE A 86 13.41 6.84 36.08
C PHE A 86 14.30 5.87 36.87
N VAL A 87 13.72 5.24 37.88
CA VAL A 87 14.17 3.94 38.42
C VAL A 87 13.02 2.95 38.24
N GLN A 88 13.32 1.75 37.78
CA GLN A 88 12.33 0.75 37.35
C GLN A 88 12.74 -0.66 37.75
N ILE A 89 11.76 -1.58 37.74
CA ILE A 89 11.96 -3.01 37.99
C ILE A 89 11.54 -3.86 36.80
N SER A 90 12.32 -4.90 36.53
CA SER A 90 11.90 -5.98 35.63
C SER A 90 10.98 -6.92 36.42
N THR A 91 9.66 -6.74 36.31
CA THR A 91 8.67 -7.49 37.11
C THR A 91 8.91 -9.01 36.97
N PRO A 92 9.03 -9.79 38.07
CA PRO A 92 9.24 -11.24 37.96
C PRO A 92 7.94 -11.95 37.59
N ALA A 93 8.04 -13.06 36.82
CA ALA A 93 6.88 -13.72 36.22
C ALA A 93 5.83 -14.22 37.24
N ASP A 94 6.23 -14.51 38.47
CA ASP A 94 5.36 -14.93 39.58
C ASP A 94 4.43 -13.82 40.11
N TYR A 95 4.53 -12.59 39.59
CA TYR A 95 3.77 -11.42 40.04
C TYR A 95 2.94 -10.81 38.90
N VAL A 96 1.78 -10.29 39.25
CA VAL A 96 0.88 -9.55 38.34
C VAL A 96 1.60 -8.29 37.86
N LEU A 97 1.54 -8.01 36.56
CA LEU A 97 2.19 -6.84 35.96
C LEU A 97 1.53 -5.54 36.48
N PRO A 98 2.27 -4.62 37.14
CA PRO A 98 1.69 -3.43 37.77
C PRO A 98 0.98 -2.51 36.78
N LYS A 99 -0.27 -2.13 37.09
CA LYS A 99 -1.09 -1.23 36.28
C LYS A 99 -1.97 -0.30 37.10
N SER A 100 -2.39 0.80 36.46
CA SER A 100 -3.44 1.70 36.93
C SER A 100 -4.52 1.77 35.86
N LYS A 101 -5.75 1.37 36.22
CA LYS A 101 -6.78 0.94 35.25
C LYS A 101 -6.16 -0.14 34.33
N SER A 102 -6.11 0.08 33.02
CA SER A 102 -5.47 -0.82 32.06
C SER A 102 -4.02 -0.46 31.70
N ILE A 103 -3.53 0.74 32.03
CA ILE A 103 -2.17 1.20 31.63
C ILE A 103 -1.11 0.70 32.62
N ALA A 104 -0.03 0.11 32.12
CA ALA A 104 1.09 -0.39 32.95
C ALA A 104 1.77 0.74 33.73
N LYS A 105 1.68 0.71 35.06
CA LYS A 105 2.16 1.75 36.01
C LYS A 105 2.47 1.13 37.36
N GLY A 106 3.52 1.62 38.02
CA GLY A 106 3.99 1.11 39.32
C GLY A 106 5.18 0.14 39.22
N PHE A 107 5.60 -0.27 38.02
CA PHE A 107 6.90 -0.91 37.79
C PHE A 107 8.05 0.11 37.67
N TYR A 108 7.74 1.42 37.68
CA TYR A 108 8.69 2.52 37.60
C TYR A 108 8.31 3.68 38.53
N VAL A 109 9.30 4.47 38.90
CA VAL A 109 9.16 5.76 39.60
C VAL A 109 10.06 6.80 38.92
N SER A 110 9.59 8.04 38.77
CA SER A 110 10.42 9.10 38.17
C SER A 110 11.47 9.60 39.16
N VAL A 111 12.63 9.96 38.65
CA VAL A 111 13.73 10.55 39.43
C VAL A 111 13.28 11.85 40.14
N GLY A 112 12.46 12.66 39.48
CA GLY A 112 11.87 13.86 40.07
C GLY A 112 10.90 13.58 41.23
N GLN A 113 10.31 12.38 41.29
CA GLN A 113 9.49 11.94 42.43
C GLN A 113 10.38 11.35 43.53
N LEU A 114 11.37 10.52 43.19
CA LEU A 114 12.37 9.99 44.13
C LEU A 114 13.10 11.08 44.94
N VAL A 115 13.42 12.21 44.32
CA VAL A 115 14.06 13.35 45.03
C VAL A 115 13.10 13.98 46.06
N LYS A 116 11.80 14.11 45.75
CA LYS A 116 10.78 14.58 46.71
C LYS A 116 10.59 13.56 47.85
N ASP A 117 10.58 12.27 47.52
CA ASP A 117 10.40 11.16 48.46
C ASP A 117 11.69 10.80 49.22
N LYS A 118 12.55 11.80 49.46
CA LYS A 118 13.77 11.72 50.28
C LYS A 118 14.71 10.59 49.83
N CYS A 119 14.86 10.45 48.51
CA CYS A 119 15.67 9.44 47.82
C CYS A 119 15.24 7.99 48.07
N ARG A 120 13.95 7.76 48.35
CA ARG A 120 13.39 6.43 48.61
C ARG A 120 12.14 6.13 47.81
N HIS A 121 11.97 4.87 47.43
CA HIS A 121 10.74 4.33 46.86
C HIS A 121 10.60 2.85 47.23
N ASN A 122 9.37 2.34 47.35
CA ASN A 122 9.11 0.91 47.53
C ASN A 122 8.18 0.44 46.43
N PHE A 123 8.64 -0.52 45.62
CA PHE A 123 7.79 -1.17 44.64
C PHE A 123 6.95 -2.24 45.34
N VAL A 124 5.65 -2.26 45.09
CA VAL A 124 4.71 -3.22 45.66
C VAL A 124 4.15 -4.09 44.54
N LEU A 125 4.30 -5.41 44.67
CA LEU A 125 3.87 -6.41 43.69
C LEU A 125 2.81 -7.33 44.28
N GLN A 126 1.78 -7.65 43.50
CA GLN A 126 0.81 -8.68 43.84
C GLN A 126 1.30 -10.04 43.30
N PRO A 127 1.45 -11.09 44.13
CA PRO A 127 1.69 -12.45 43.63
C PRO A 127 0.54 -12.90 42.71
N ARG A 128 0.82 -13.71 41.70
CA ARG A 128 -0.23 -14.33 40.89
C ARG A 128 -0.90 -15.46 41.68
N ASP A 129 -2.23 -15.46 41.72
CA ASP A 129 -3.01 -16.53 42.36
C ASP A 129 -2.84 -17.87 41.64
N THR A 130 -2.62 -17.83 40.32
CA THR A 130 -2.27 -18.97 39.47
C THR A 130 -0.94 -18.74 38.74
N LYS A 131 -0.08 -19.76 38.72
CA LYS A 131 1.12 -19.79 37.88
C LYS A 131 0.73 -20.20 36.46
N ASP A 132 0.21 -19.25 35.70
CA ASP A 132 -0.05 -19.46 34.27
C ASP A 132 1.28 -19.50 33.50
N ASN A 133 1.44 -20.53 32.67
CA ASN A 133 2.58 -20.73 31.78
C ASN A 133 2.27 -20.26 30.35
N THR A 134 1.15 -19.58 30.13
CA THR A 134 0.76 -18.99 28.87
C THR A 134 0.13 -17.61 29.09
N PHE A 135 0.22 -16.74 28.11
CA PHE A 135 -0.48 -15.45 28.08
C PHE A 135 -0.85 -15.08 26.66
N TYR A 136 -1.82 -14.18 26.52
CA TYR A 136 -2.12 -13.52 25.27
C TYR A 136 -1.39 -12.18 25.19
N TYR A 137 -0.81 -11.93 24.03
CA TYR A 137 -0.07 -10.72 23.72
C TYR A 137 -0.67 -10.09 22.46
N ILE A 138 -1.02 -8.81 22.51
CA ILE A 138 -1.62 -8.09 21.38
C ILE A 138 -0.71 -6.94 20.96
N ALA A 139 -0.17 -7.03 19.76
CA ALA A 139 0.70 -6.03 19.15
C ALA A 139 -0.12 -5.08 18.27
N ILE A 140 -0.15 -3.80 18.63
CA ILE A 140 -0.92 -2.74 17.97
C ILE A 140 0.08 -1.75 17.36
N SER A 141 0.11 -1.64 16.04
CA SER A 141 0.98 -0.70 15.31
C SER A 141 0.22 0.60 15.02
N ASP A 142 0.92 1.73 15.09
CA ASP A 142 0.56 3.02 14.51
C ASP A 142 -0.95 3.41 14.58
N PRO A 143 -1.49 3.76 15.77
CA PRO A 143 -2.82 4.37 15.90
C PRO A 143 -2.93 5.74 15.20
N GLN A 144 -1.83 6.51 15.13
CA GLN A 144 -1.69 7.75 14.35
C GLN A 144 -2.86 8.76 14.54
N VAL A 145 -3.31 8.92 15.79
CA VAL A 145 -4.50 9.70 16.11
C VAL A 145 -4.18 11.20 16.18
N LYS A 146 -4.52 11.91 15.11
CA LYS A 146 -4.11 13.31 14.89
C LYS A 146 -5.03 14.35 15.53
N ASN A 147 -6.32 14.03 15.62
CA ASN A 147 -7.41 14.96 15.93
C ASN A 147 -8.64 14.16 16.39
N ASP A 148 -9.64 14.89 16.88
CA ASP A 148 -10.87 14.38 17.47
C ASP A 148 -11.59 13.37 16.56
N LYS A 149 -11.63 13.60 15.23
CA LYS A 149 -12.21 12.65 14.26
C LYS A 149 -11.38 11.37 14.13
N HIS A 150 -10.05 11.45 14.17
CA HIS A 150 -9.22 10.24 14.23
C HIS A 150 -9.42 9.49 15.56
N MET A 151 -9.68 10.22 16.66
CA MET A 151 -9.94 9.63 17.97
C MET A 151 -11.33 8.98 18.05
N GLU A 152 -12.32 9.56 17.39
CA GLU A 152 -13.64 8.97 17.15
C GLU A 152 -13.54 7.66 16.36
N LEU A 153 -12.79 7.64 15.25
CA LEU A 153 -12.55 6.42 14.46
C LEU A 153 -11.77 5.35 15.24
N TRP A 154 -10.74 5.75 16.00
CA TRP A 154 -10.01 4.85 16.89
C TRP A 154 -10.94 4.21 17.95
N ARG A 155 -11.79 5.03 18.60
CA ARG A 155 -12.74 4.59 19.62
C ARG A 155 -13.86 3.68 19.06
N SER A 156 -14.43 4.01 17.91
CA SER A 156 -15.57 3.33 17.27
C SER A 156 -15.21 2.18 16.32
N GLN A 157 -13.92 1.93 16.08
CA GLN A 157 -13.46 0.82 15.25
C GLN A 157 -12.49 -0.07 16.04
N THR A 158 -11.24 0.37 16.21
CA THR A 158 -10.20 -0.50 16.76
C THR A 158 -10.36 -0.76 18.25
N VAL A 159 -10.80 0.22 19.06
CA VAL A 159 -11.05 -0.01 20.50
C VAL A 159 -12.27 -0.90 20.75
N GLU A 160 -13.33 -0.77 19.96
CA GLU A 160 -14.52 -1.62 20.07
C GLU A 160 -14.20 -3.07 19.68
N ASP A 161 -13.45 -3.28 18.60
CA ASP A 161 -12.97 -4.60 18.18
C ASP A 161 -11.97 -5.21 19.17
N LEU A 162 -11.02 -4.41 19.68
CA LEU A 162 -10.12 -4.80 20.77
C LEU A 162 -10.90 -5.18 22.03
N LYS A 163 -12.02 -4.51 22.34
CA LYS A 163 -12.87 -4.88 23.49
C LYS A 163 -13.46 -6.26 23.30
N ALA A 164 -14.12 -6.54 22.18
CA ALA A 164 -14.68 -7.86 21.90
C ALA A 164 -13.62 -8.98 21.96
N THR A 165 -12.43 -8.74 21.39
CA THR A 165 -11.31 -9.68 21.45
C THR A 165 -10.75 -9.84 22.87
N THR A 166 -10.48 -8.76 23.59
CA THR A 166 -9.86 -8.84 24.92
C THR A 166 -10.82 -9.39 25.97
N ASP A 167 -12.12 -9.05 25.92
CA ASP A 167 -13.17 -9.66 26.73
C ASP A 167 -13.32 -11.17 26.47
N ALA A 168 -12.94 -11.68 25.30
CA ALA A 168 -12.87 -13.12 25.03
C ALA A 168 -11.59 -13.75 25.61
N LEU A 169 -10.41 -13.25 25.22
CA LEU A 169 -9.11 -13.82 25.56
C LEU A 169 -8.82 -13.80 27.08
N SER A 170 -9.28 -12.77 27.80
CA SER A 170 -9.09 -12.63 29.24
C SER A 170 -9.86 -13.63 30.10
N LYS A 171 -10.71 -14.47 29.47
CA LYS A 171 -11.39 -15.59 30.14
C LYS A 171 -10.52 -16.85 30.20
N GLU A 172 -9.47 -16.93 29.37
CA GLU A 172 -8.53 -18.06 29.34
C GLU A 172 -7.22 -17.75 30.08
N HIS A 173 -6.58 -16.62 29.75
CA HIS A 173 -5.22 -16.27 30.19
C HIS A 173 -5.08 -14.75 30.41
N GLU A 174 -4.00 -14.30 31.06
CA GLU A 174 -3.68 -12.86 31.14
C GLU A 174 -3.46 -12.25 29.75
N VAL A 175 -4.03 -11.08 29.50
CA VAL A 175 -3.88 -10.34 28.24
C VAL A 175 -2.97 -9.13 28.45
N VAL A 176 -1.84 -9.11 27.75
CA VAL A 176 -0.90 -7.99 27.67
C VAL A 176 -1.06 -7.34 26.30
N THR A 177 -1.06 -6.01 26.22
CA THR A 177 -1.01 -5.30 24.93
C THR A 177 0.23 -4.41 24.84
N MET A 178 0.69 -4.19 23.62
CA MET A 178 1.79 -3.28 23.32
C MET A 178 1.43 -2.42 22.12
N THR A 179 1.41 -1.11 22.33
CA THR A 179 1.29 -0.14 21.23
C THR A 179 2.67 0.25 20.76
N LEU A 180 3.01 -0.08 19.52
CA LEU A 180 4.37 -0.06 18.95
C LEU A 180 4.79 1.34 18.44
N GLY A 181 4.41 2.40 19.16
CA GLY A 181 4.69 3.79 18.82
C GLY A 181 3.68 4.43 17.88
N ASP A 182 3.93 5.72 17.60
CA ASP A 182 3.15 6.62 16.75
C ASP A 182 1.66 6.64 17.13
N ILE A 183 1.44 6.96 18.40
CA ILE A 183 0.12 6.94 19.03
C ILE A 183 -0.71 8.13 18.52
N VAL A 184 -0.11 9.33 18.39
CA VAL A 184 -0.87 10.61 18.28
C VAL A 184 -0.41 11.63 17.22
N TRP A 185 0.31 11.26 16.16
CA TRP A 185 0.64 12.16 15.02
C TRP A 185 1.18 13.56 15.45
N ASP A 186 2.28 13.62 16.22
CA ASP A 186 2.85 14.85 16.81
C ASP A 186 1.94 15.65 17.77
N ASN A 187 0.74 15.14 18.11
CA ASN A 187 -0.25 15.84 18.91
C ASN A 187 -0.34 15.24 20.32
N MET A 188 0.73 15.37 21.11
CA MET A 188 0.87 14.83 22.47
C MET A 188 -0.20 15.30 23.48
N GLN A 189 -1.09 16.23 23.11
CA GLN A 189 -2.28 16.56 23.91
C GLN A 189 -3.29 15.40 23.94
N LEU A 190 -3.31 14.55 22.91
CA LEU A 190 -4.23 13.42 22.78
C LEU A 190 -3.74 12.14 23.51
N PHE A 191 -2.63 12.19 24.25
CA PHE A 191 -2.15 11.04 25.03
C PHE A 191 -3.12 10.65 26.15
N ASP A 192 -3.77 11.63 26.81
CA ASP A 192 -4.81 11.36 27.81
C ASP A 192 -6.08 10.79 27.15
N ASP A 193 -6.56 11.37 26.04
CA ASP A 193 -7.68 10.83 25.25
C ASP A 193 -7.45 9.36 24.84
N TYR A 194 -6.23 9.03 24.40
CA TYR A 194 -5.82 7.68 24.04
C TYR A 194 -5.77 6.77 25.27
N ALA A 195 -5.12 7.18 26.35
CA ALA A 195 -5.01 6.39 27.57
C ALA A 195 -6.40 6.14 28.20
N GLU A 196 -7.31 7.11 28.09
CA GLU A 196 -8.71 6.97 28.49
C GLU A 196 -9.45 5.95 27.62
N SER A 197 -9.25 5.97 26.29
CA SER A 197 -9.97 5.09 25.36
C SER A 197 -9.80 3.60 25.67
N ILE A 198 -8.61 3.18 26.13
CA ILE A 198 -8.31 1.78 26.45
C ILE A 198 -8.44 1.42 27.94
N GLN A 199 -8.85 2.37 28.80
CA GLN A 199 -8.83 2.22 30.27
C GLN A 199 -9.80 1.19 30.86
N GLN A 200 -10.76 0.72 30.05
CA GLN A 200 -11.80 -0.23 30.47
C GLN A 200 -11.54 -1.66 29.96
N LEU A 201 -10.50 -1.87 29.15
CA LEU A 201 -10.18 -3.17 28.57
C LEU A 201 -9.55 -4.09 29.64
N PRO A 202 -9.86 -5.41 29.67
CA PRO A 202 -9.36 -6.37 30.66
C PRO A 202 -7.89 -6.79 30.41
N ILE A 203 -7.02 -5.80 30.24
CA ILE A 203 -5.65 -5.94 29.74
C ILE A 203 -4.63 -5.29 30.68
N THR A 204 -3.35 -5.59 30.45
CA THR A 204 -2.23 -4.76 30.90
C THR A 204 -1.53 -4.15 29.67
N ALA A 205 -1.76 -2.86 29.44
CA ALA A 205 -1.32 -2.15 28.24
C ALA A 205 0.00 -1.40 28.46
N PHE A 206 1.02 -1.82 27.72
CA PHE A 206 2.33 -1.18 27.61
C PHE A 206 2.45 -0.41 26.28
N GLN A 207 3.45 0.47 26.20
CA GLN A 207 3.68 1.34 25.04
C GLN A 207 5.17 1.36 24.66
N CYS A 208 5.44 1.50 23.37
CA CYS A 208 6.70 1.96 22.81
C CYS A 208 6.52 3.41 22.30
N ILE A 209 7.62 4.15 22.18
CA ILE A 209 7.64 5.50 21.60
C ILE A 209 7.96 5.44 20.09
N GLY A 210 7.18 6.11 19.26
CA GLY A 210 7.43 6.29 17.82
C GLY A 210 7.91 7.70 17.45
N ASN A 211 8.25 7.93 16.18
CA ASN A 211 8.77 9.23 15.70
C ASN A 211 7.80 10.41 15.82
N HIS A 212 6.50 10.16 15.90
CA HIS A 212 5.45 11.15 16.10
C HIS A 212 5.02 11.30 17.56
N ASP A 213 5.67 10.61 18.50
CA ASP A 213 5.41 10.76 19.95
C ASP A 213 6.43 11.70 20.65
N PHE A 214 7.40 12.25 19.91
CA PHE A 214 8.40 13.21 20.42
C PHE A 214 7.92 14.68 20.30
N ASP A 215 8.15 15.46 21.34
CA ASP A 215 8.02 16.93 21.28
C ASP A 215 9.00 17.53 20.27
N ARG A 216 8.45 17.98 19.14
CA ARG A 216 9.15 18.56 17.99
C ARG A 216 10.05 19.76 18.32
N ARG A 217 9.88 20.39 19.49
CA ARG A 217 10.71 21.51 19.98
C ARG A 217 12.10 21.07 20.42
N TYR A 218 12.26 19.81 20.82
CA TYR A 218 13.48 19.28 21.45
C TYR A 218 14.03 18.07 20.67
N GLN A 219 15.27 17.69 20.97
CA GLN A 219 15.86 16.44 20.47
C GLN A 219 15.58 15.30 21.45
N ALA A 220 15.86 14.05 21.07
CA ALA A 220 15.92 12.94 22.02
C ALA A 220 16.86 13.27 23.18
N LEU A 221 16.58 12.77 24.38
CA LEU A 221 17.37 13.04 25.59
C LEU A 221 18.88 12.77 25.40
N ASN A 222 19.23 11.73 24.63
CA ASN A 222 20.60 11.37 24.30
C ASN A 222 21.32 12.35 23.34
N ASN A 223 20.60 13.30 22.73
CA ASN A 223 21.13 14.35 21.84
C ASN A 223 21.00 15.76 22.45
N MET A 224 20.27 15.90 23.56
CA MET A 224 20.17 17.18 24.28
C MET A 224 21.45 17.47 25.07
N PRO A 225 21.82 18.75 25.29
CA PRO A 225 22.94 19.12 26.14
C PRO A 225 22.83 18.49 27.53
N TYR A 226 23.96 18.01 28.07
CA TYR A 226 24.01 17.34 29.37
C TYR A 226 23.38 18.20 30.47
N GLY A 227 22.47 17.60 31.25
CA GLY A 227 21.72 18.30 32.31
C GLY A 227 20.48 19.07 31.83
N SER A 228 20.07 18.96 30.56
CA SER A 228 18.84 19.58 30.06
C SER A 228 17.59 19.13 30.85
N GLY A 229 16.79 20.10 31.29
CA GLY A 229 15.50 19.87 31.95
C GLY A 229 14.33 19.56 31.00
N VAL A 230 14.56 19.66 29.69
CA VAL A 230 13.59 19.39 28.61
C VAL A 230 14.21 18.48 27.54
N TYR A 231 13.40 17.60 26.96
CA TYR A 231 13.79 16.60 25.96
C TYR A 231 12.55 16.09 25.21
N GLY A 232 12.72 15.53 24.01
CA GLY A 232 11.62 15.19 23.12
C GLY A 232 10.66 14.14 23.70
N GLU A 233 11.18 13.14 24.40
CA GLU A 233 10.42 12.06 25.00
C GLU A 233 9.60 12.50 26.23
N GLN A 234 9.79 13.72 26.76
CA GLN A 234 9.27 14.13 28.07
C GLN A 234 7.73 14.06 28.20
N ALA A 235 7.01 14.33 27.11
CA ALA A 235 5.55 14.19 27.08
C ALA A 235 5.12 12.72 27.19
N TYR A 236 5.63 11.85 26.30
CA TYR A 236 5.43 10.40 26.33
C TYR A 236 5.78 9.83 27.72
N CYS A 237 6.96 10.18 28.24
CA CYS A 237 7.49 9.70 29.51
C CYS A 237 6.62 10.08 30.72
N THR A 238 5.87 11.18 30.65
CA THR A 238 4.94 11.59 31.70
C THR A 238 3.69 10.71 31.75
N HIS A 239 3.22 10.22 30.60
CA HIS A 239 2.01 9.41 30.50
C HIS A 239 2.29 7.92 30.68
N PHE A 240 3.37 7.40 30.09
CA PHE A 240 3.63 5.95 29.96
C PHE A 240 4.93 5.46 30.62
N GLY A 241 5.81 6.37 31.07
CA GLY A 241 7.04 6.02 31.78
C GLY A 241 8.29 5.88 30.89
N PRO A 242 9.30 5.09 31.28
CA PRO A 242 10.57 4.99 30.56
C PRO A 242 10.42 4.44 29.12
N THR A 243 11.36 4.79 28.24
CA THR A 243 11.38 4.36 26.84
C THR A 243 12.04 2.99 26.61
N ASP A 244 12.88 2.57 27.54
CA ASP A 244 13.70 1.36 27.46
C ASP A 244 13.51 0.59 28.79
N TYR A 245 12.80 -0.54 28.75
CA TYR A 245 12.32 -1.27 29.94
C TYR A 245 12.04 -2.75 29.65
N SER A 246 11.91 -3.57 30.70
CA SER A 246 11.58 -4.99 30.58
C SER A 246 10.66 -5.50 31.69
N PHE A 247 10.04 -6.66 31.47
CA PHE A 247 9.26 -7.43 32.44
C PHE A 247 9.25 -8.92 32.08
N ASN A 248 8.79 -9.78 32.98
CA ASN A 248 8.70 -11.22 32.76
C ASN A 248 7.26 -11.70 33.00
N ILE A 249 6.78 -12.63 32.18
CA ILE A 249 5.44 -13.24 32.28
C ILE A 249 5.49 -14.63 31.63
N ALA A 250 4.85 -15.64 32.22
CA ALA A 250 4.77 -17.01 31.65
C ALA A 250 6.13 -17.64 31.22
N GLY A 251 7.24 -17.24 31.88
CA GLY A 251 8.60 -17.65 31.52
C GLY A 251 9.20 -16.98 30.27
N VAL A 252 8.47 -16.04 29.66
CA VAL A 252 8.95 -15.14 28.59
C VAL A 252 9.50 -13.86 29.22
N HIS A 253 10.63 -13.38 28.68
CA HIS A 253 11.19 -12.07 29.00
C HIS A 253 10.79 -11.06 27.92
N VAL A 254 10.08 -10.00 28.28
CA VAL A 254 9.56 -8.98 27.36
C VAL A 254 10.32 -7.68 27.57
N VAL A 255 10.85 -7.11 26.49
CA VAL A 255 11.64 -5.88 26.47
C VAL A 255 11.03 -4.89 25.49
N THR A 256 11.07 -3.60 25.81
CA THR A 256 10.75 -2.51 24.88
C THR A 256 11.96 -1.58 24.78
N LEU A 257 12.28 -1.13 23.56
CA LEU A 257 13.41 -0.24 23.26
C LEU A 257 13.02 0.85 22.26
N LYS A 258 13.45 2.08 22.53
CA LYS A 258 13.38 3.18 21.55
C LYS A 258 14.44 2.96 20.46
N ASN A 259 14.04 2.63 19.24
CA ASN A 259 14.96 2.57 18.08
C ASN A 259 14.95 3.84 17.20
N ILE A 260 14.22 4.88 17.62
CA ILE A 260 14.17 6.20 16.96
C ILE A 260 15.15 7.15 17.65
N ASN A 261 16.25 7.49 16.98
CA ASN A 261 17.17 8.53 17.45
C ASN A 261 16.73 9.90 16.93
N TYR A 262 15.93 10.62 17.72
CA TYR A 262 15.29 11.87 17.33
C TYR A 262 16.23 13.09 17.40
N MET A 263 16.35 13.81 16.30
CA MET A 263 17.21 15.00 16.12
C MET A 263 16.45 16.33 16.28
N GLY A 264 15.16 16.28 16.62
CA GLY A 264 14.28 17.44 16.72
C GLY A 264 13.62 17.85 15.40
N LYS A 265 12.55 18.65 15.49
CA LYS A 265 11.82 19.22 14.32
C LYS A 265 11.31 18.17 13.30
N LYS A 266 10.96 16.95 13.74
CA LYS A 266 10.68 15.74 12.92
C LYS A 266 11.89 15.11 12.21
N GLY A 267 13.11 15.60 12.40
CA GLY A 267 14.31 14.88 11.97
C GLY A 267 14.60 13.73 12.95
N TYR A 268 14.87 12.54 12.44
CA TYR A 268 15.31 11.38 13.22
C TYR A 268 16.19 10.46 12.37
N ARG A 269 16.67 9.37 12.99
CA ARG A 269 17.25 8.21 12.32
C ARG A 269 16.80 6.95 13.03
N GLU A 270 16.47 5.92 12.27
CA GLU A 270 16.18 4.57 12.72
C GLU A 270 17.52 3.90 13.11
N GLN A 271 17.91 4.02 14.38
CA GLN A 271 19.16 3.48 14.92
C GLN A 271 19.11 3.39 16.44
N PHE A 272 19.63 2.30 16.99
CA PHE A 272 19.95 2.22 18.42
C PHE A 272 21.18 3.08 18.74
N THR A 273 21.19 3.72 19.89
CA THR A 273 22.43 4.24 20.48
C THR A 273 23.20 3.13 21.19
N GLU A 274 24.53 3.22 21.29
CA GLU A 274 25.31 2.21 22.04
C GLU A 274 24.90 2.13 23.51
N ALA A 275 24.42 3.23 24.10
CA ALA A 275 23.86 3.22 25.46
C ALA A 275 22.67 2.27 25.61
N GLN A 276 21.81 2.17 24.59
CA GLN A 276 20.65 1.28 24.59
C GLN A 276 21.03 -0.17 24.26
N LEU A 277 22.02 -0.38 23.39
CA LEU A 277 22.59 -1.72 23.16
C LEU A 277 23.30 -2.23 24.42
N ALA A 278 24.03 -1.36 25.14
CA ALA A 278 24.65 -1.68 26.43
C ALA A 278 23.60 -1.95 27.52
N TRP A 279 22.52 -1.16 27.59
CA TRP A 279 21.37 -1.42 28.47
C TRP A 279 20.76 -2.81 28.18
N LEU A 280 20.49 -3.15 26.92
CA LEU A 280 19.95 -4.46 26.54
C LEU A 280 20.93 -5.61 26.87
N ARG A 281 22.23 -5.44 26.59
CA ARG A 281 23.27 -6.41 27.00
C ARG A 281 23.27 -6.65 28.51
N ARG A 282 22.96 -5.61 29.31
CA ARG A 282 22.94 -5.68 30.77
C ARG A 282 21.65 -6.30 31.29
N ASP A 283 20.50 -5.94 30.73
CA ASP A 283 19.20 -6.51 31.07
C ASP A 283 19.17 -8.02 30.78
N LEU A 284 19.56 -8.41 29.57
CA LEU A 284 19.69 -9.82 29.17
C LEU A 284 20.78 -10.58 29.94
N SER A 285 21.71 -9.92 30.65
CA SER A 285 22.68 -10.60 31.53
C SER A 285 22.05 -11.25 32.76
N TYR A 286 20.79 -10.92 33.08
CA TYR A 286 19.97 -11.57 34.09
C TYR A 286 19.05 -12.68 33.51
N VAL A 287 19.06 -12.89 32.19
CA VAL A 287 18.16 -13.82 31.48
C VAL A 287 18.95 -15.04 30.99
N PRO A 288 18.53 -16.28 31.33
CA PRO A 288 19.17 -17.50 30.85
C PRO A 288 19.22 -17.62 29.33
N LYS A 289 20.32 -18.16 28.79
CA LYS A 289 20.41 -18.51 27.37
C LYS A 289 19.41 -19.63 27.04
N GLY A 290 18.80 -19.54 25.86
CA GLY A 290 17.70 -20.40 25.42
C GLY A 290 16.30 -19.91 25.81
N SER A 291 16.16 -18.93 26.71
CA SER A 291 14.87 -18.32 27.04
C SER A 291 14.18 -17.69 25.82
N MET A 292 12.85 -17.67 25.86
CA MET A 292 12.02 -16.89 24.95
C MET A 292 12.10 -15.41 25.33
N VAL A 293 12.41 -14.57 24.34
CA VAL A 293 12.53 -13.12 24.48
C VAL A 293 11.62 -12.44 23.47
N ILE A 294 10.83 -11.47 23.92
CA ILE A 294 10.06 -10.58 23.06
C ILE A 294 10.73 -9.20 23.08
N ILE A 295 11.05 -8.63 21.92
CA ILE A 295 11.57 -7.26 21.79
C ILE A 295 10.56 -6.39 21.06
N ASN A 296 10.26 -5.21 21.61
CA ASN A 296 9.31 -4.27 21.05
C ASN A 296 10.01 -2.95 20.72
N MET A 297 9.72 -2.41 19.55
CA MET A 297 10.29 -1.15 19.05
C MET A 297 9.36 -0.52 18.01
N HIS A 298 9.71 0.66 17.47
CA HIS A 298 8.86 1.34 16.48
C HIS A 298 9.28 1.02 15.04
N ALA A 299 10.51 1.34 14.64
CA ALA A 299 10.99 1.07 13.28
C ALA A 299 11.30 -0.43 13.03
N ALA A 300 11.24 -0.85 11.77
CA ALA A 300 11.61 -2.19 11.34
C ALA A 300 13.13 -2.39 11.25
N LEU A 301 13.59 -3.64 11.14
CA LEU A 301 15.01 -4.00 11.07
C LEU A 301 15.38 -4.58 9.70
N TRP A 302 14.56 -5.47 9.14
CA TRP A 302 14.95 -6.31 7.99
C TRP A 302 13.92 -6.38 6.86
N ASN A 303 13.02 -5.39 6.71
CA ASN A 303 12.04 -5.38 5.61
C ASN A 303 12.72 -5.56 4.23
N PRO A 304 12.24 -6.49 3.37
CA PRO A 304 12.92 -6.84 2.12
C PRO A 304 12.63 -5.85 0.99
N VAL A 305 11.49 -5.16 1.06
CA VAL A 305 11.02 -4.08 0.18
C VAL A 305 10.88 -2.78 0.99
N GLU A 306 11.00 -1.62 0.34
CA GLU A 306 11.09 -0.29 0.98
C GLU A 306 12.01 -0.30 2.21
N LYS A 307 13.32 -0.46 1.94
CA LYS A 307 14.37 -0.53 2.99
C LYS A 307 14.63 0.82 3.65
N GLU A 308 14.11 1.89 3.04
CA GLU A 308 14.00 3.25 3.58
C GLU A 308 13.08 3.25 4.82
N GLY A 309 13.67 3.05 6.00
CA GLY A 309 12.96 2.91 7.27
C GLY A 309 13.45 1.72 8.12
N ASN A 310 14.32 0.86 7.58
CA ASN A 310 15.01 -0.17 8.35
C ASN A 310 16.10 0.44 9.26
N VAL A 311 16.20 -0.08 10.48
CA VAL A 311 17.20 0.32 11.49
C VAL A 311 18.63 0.09 10.99
N LEU A 312 19.39 1.18 10.89
CA LEU A 312 20.74 1.23 10.31
C LEU A 312 21.73 0.25 10.94
N ASN A 313 21.58 -0.04 12.23
CA ASN A 313 22.46 -0.93 13.01
C ASN A 313 21.77 -2.22 13.50
N ALA A 314 20.80 -2.75 12.74
CA ALA A 314 20.10 -4.00 13.05
C ALA A 314 21.03 -5.20 13.34
N ASN A 315 22.19 -5.27 12.69
CA ASN A 315 23.19 -6.33 12.92
C ASN A 315 23.85 -6.28 14.30
N ASP A 316 23.91 -5.11 14.94
CA ASP A 316 24.44 -4.96 16.29
C ASP A 316 23.43 -5.49 17.31
N LEU A 317 22.14 -5.18 17.14
CA LEU A 317 21.05 -5.79 17.91
C LEU A 317 21.06 -7.32 17.76
N LYS A 318 21.11 -7.84 16.53
CA LYS A 318 21.24 -9.28 16.26
C LYS A 318 22.48 -9.91 16.93
N SER A 319 23.50 -9.10 17.22
CA SER A 319 24.69 -9.53 17.96
C SER A 319 24.56 -9.44 19.48
N VAL A 320 23.65 -8.62 20.01
CA VAL A 320 23.22 -8.67 21.42
C VAL A 320 22.35 -9.91 21.68
N LEU A 321 21.42 -10.20 20.77
CA LEU A 321 20.37 -11.21 20.90
C LEU A 321 20.85 -12.68 20.77
N ARG A 322 22.14 -12.93 20.57
CA ARG A 322 22.65 -14.29 20.32
C ARG A 322 22.41 -15.23 21.52
N GLY A 323 21.86 -16.40 21.24
CA GLY A 323 21.58 -17.44 22.24
C GLY A 323 20.28 -17.23 23.04
N TYR A 324 19.33 -16.48 22.49
CA TYR A 324 17.92 -16.47 22.92
C TYR A 324 17.03 -16.84 21.74
N ARG A 325 15.81 -17.33 22.01
CA ARG A 325 14.76 -17.44 20.98
C ARG A 325 13.98 -16.13 21.00
N VAL A 326 13.94 -15.41 19.88
CA VAL A 326 13.49 -14.01 19.86
C VAL A 326 12.37 -13.77 18.86
N HIS A 327 11.30 -13.17 19.36
CA HIS A 327 10.29 -12.52 18.52
C HIS A 327 10.42 -11.00 18.67
N ILE A 328 10.48 -10.30 17.53
CA ILE A 328 10.54 -8.84 17.49
C ILE A 328 9.24 -8.31 16.91
N PHE A 329 8.64 -7.30 17.53
CA PHE A 329 7.44 -6.62 17.04
C PHE A 329 7.72 -5.14 16.80
N ASN A 330 7.33 -4.62 15.63
CA ASN A 330 7.49 -3.21 15.25
C ASN A 330 6.37 -2.71 14.32
N GLY A 331 6.35 -1.39 14.03
CA GLY A 331 5.34 -0.67 13.26
C GLY A 331 6.00 0.26 12.23
N HIS A 332 5.77 1.58 12.33
CA HIS A 332 6.39 2.68 11.55
C HIS A 332 6.06 2.71 10.05
N THR A 333 6.26 1.59 9.36
CA THR A 333 6.23 1.53 7.90
C THR A 333 4.82 1.50 7.32
N HIS A 334 3.81 1.16 8.13
CA HIS A 334 2.46 0.70 7.72
C HIS A 334 2.46 -0.55 6.80
N PHE A 335 3.58 -1.26 6.74
CA PHE A 335 3.73 -2.66 6.31
C PHE A 335 2.90 -3.59 7.22
N PHE A 336 2.36 -4.69 6.70
CA PHE A 336 2.33 -5.94 7.46
C PHE A 336 3.30 -6.90 6.75
N HIS A 337 4.35 -7.35 7.44
CA HIS A 337 5.33 -8.27 6.89
C HIS A 337 6.07 -9.04 7.99
N ASN A 338 6.56 -10.24 7.69
CA ASN A 338 7.29 -11.06 8.65
C ASN A 338 8.63 -11.57 8.10
N ASN A 339 9.72 -11.40 8.85
CA ASN A 339 11.07 -11.81 8.46
C ASN A 339 11.60 -12.95 9.34
N THR A 340 12.12 -14.03 8.74
CA THR A 340 12.87 -15.09 9.44
C THR A 340 14.37 -14.80 9.32
N VAL A 341 15.05 -14.54 10.45
CA VAL A 341 16.34 -13.83 10.48
C VAL A 341 17.46 -14.74 10.99
N GLY A 342 17.58 -15.92 10.38
CA GLY A 342 18.31 -17.07 10.91
C GLY A 342 17.36 -17.98 11.68
N ASN A 343 17.91 -18.87 12.52
CA ASN A 343 17.10 -19.90 13.19
C ASN A 343 16.33 -19.37 14.40
N ASP A 344 16.91 -18.41 15.13
CA ASP A 344 16.47 -18.04 16.49
C ASP A 344 15.78 -16.67 16.57
N ILE A 345 15.63 -15.93 15.46
CA ILE A 345 15.04 -14.59 15.44
C ILE A 345 13.94 -14.53 14.36
N TYR A 346 12.74 -14.11 14.76
CA TYR A 346 11.62 -13.80 13.87
C TYR A 346 11.11 -12.39 14.14
N GLU A 347 11.01 -11.57 13.10
CA GLU A 347 10.48 -10.20 13.17
C GLU A 347 9.08 -10.16 12.56
N HIS A 348 8.16 -9.48 13.26
CA HIS A 348 6.82 -9.14 12.81
C HIS A 348 6.71 -7.60 12.69
N ASN A 349 6.73 -7.06 11.47
CA ASN A 349 6.39 -5.65 11.19
C ASN A 349 4.87 -5.57 11.07
N ILE A 350 4.17 -5.05 12.07
CA ILE A 350 2.71 -5.13 12.19
C ILE A 350 1.99 -4.04 11.38
N GLY A 351 0.94 -4.44 10.65
CA GLY A 351 0.04 -3.52 9.95
C GLY A 351 -0.62 -2.52 10.90
N ALA A 352 -0.59 -1.24 10.55
CA ALA A 352 -1.10 -0.14 11.36
C ALA A 352 -2.61 -0.28 11.63
N ALA A 353 -3.00 0.04 12.86
CA ALA A 353 -4.38 0.09 13.32
C ALA A 353 -5.23 1.14 12.58
N CYS A 354 -4.58 2.20 12.06
CA CYS A 354 -5.21 3.24 11.26
C CYS A 354 -5.21 2.98 9.73
N GLY A 355 -4.65 1.85 9.27
CA GLY A 355 -4.46 1.54 7.86
C GLY A 355 -3.70 2.65 7.12
N ALA A 356 -4.28 3.17 6.04
CA ALA A 356 -3.73 4.26 5.24
C ALA A 356 -3.94 5.66 5.88
N TRP A 357 -3.63 5.78 7.17
CA TRP A 357 -3.74 6.99 8.00
C TRP A 357 -5.18 7.53 8.13
N TRP A 358 -6.12 6.65 8.49
CA TRP A 358 -7.56 6.94 8.62
C TRP A 358 -8.22 7.45 7.33
N ARG A 359 -7.61 7.19 6.16
CA ARG A 359 -8.18 7.48 4.83
C ARG A 359 -8.70 6.24 4.09
N GLY A 360 -8.37 5.05 4.56
CA GLY A 360 -8.72 3.78 3.93
C GLY A 360 -8.60 2.64 4.94
N ASP A 361 -9.34 1.56 4.67
CA ASP A 361 -9.47 0.35 5.47
C ASP A 361 -8.31 -0.64 5.32
N VAL A 362 -7.27 -0.27 4.56
CA VAL A 362 -6.09 -1.08 4.30
C VAL A 362 -4.81 -0.36 4.63
N ASN A 363 -3.84 -1.16 5.09
CA ASN A 363 -2.43 -0.84 5.19
C ASN A 363 -1.79 -0.67 3.81
N ARG A 364 -0.54 -0.19 3.79
CA ARG A 364 0.22 0.11 2.57
C ARG A 364 0.47 -1.11 1.68
N CYS A 365 0.45 -2.30 2.28
CA CYS A 365 0.55 -3.60 1.64
C CYS A 365 -0.79 -4.16 1.11
N GLY A 366 -1.91 -3.48 1.35
CA GLY A 366 -3.26 -3.98 1.04
C GLY A 366 -3.88 -4.90 2.08
N ALA A 367 -3.13 -5.37 3.09
CA ALA A 367 -3.71 -5.99 4.28
C ALA A 367 -4.73 -5.02 4.93
N PRO A 368 -5.82 -5.49 5.55
CA PRO A 368 -6.74 -4.61 6.29
C PRO A 368 -6.03 -3.89 7.45
N ASN A 369 -6.67 -2.85 8.00
CA ASN A 369 -6.26 -2.34 9.31
C ASN A 369 -6.68 -3.29 10.43
N GLY A 370 -5.93 -3.32 11.52
CA GLY A 370 -6.06 -4.36 12.54
C GLY A 370 -4.87 -4.42 13.49
N TYR A 371 -4.70 -5.57 14.14
CA TYR A 371 -3.64 -5.84 15.11
C TYR A 371 -3.27 -7.33 15.10
N LEU A 372 -2.08 -7.67 15.62
CA LEU A 372 -1.64 -9.06 15.69
C LEU A 372 -1.92 -9.63 17.09
N VAL A 373 -2.66 -10.74 17.15
CA VAL A 373 -2.90 -11.50 18.39
C VAL A 373 -1.93 -12.66 18.46
N VAL A 374 -1.33 -12.85 19.63
CA VAL A 374 -0.26 -13.81 19.88
C VAL A 374 -0.58 -14.61 21.13
N LYS A 375 -0.44 -15.94 21.07
CA LYS A 375 -0.44 -16.83 22.26
C LYS A 375 1.00 -17.23 22.53
N ALA A 376 1.52 -16.91 23.71
CA ALA A 376 2.94 -17.04 24.04
C ALA A 376 3.18 -17.78 25.36
N SER A 377 4.26 -18.53 25.41
CA SER A 377 4.77 -19.27 26.57
C SER A 377 6.31 -19.29 26.56
N ALA A 378 6.93 -19.81 27.62
CA ALA A 378 8.37 -20.04 27.66
C ALA A 378 8.91 -20.90 26.49
N ASP A 379 8.06 -21.76 25.90
CA ASP A 379 8.46 -22.76 24.91
C ASP A 379 7.99 -22.45 23.49
N SER A 380 6.86 -21.76 23.33
CA SER A 380 6.20 -21.55 22.03
C SER A 380 5.59 -20.15 21.90
N LEU A 381 5.46 -19.70 20.64
CA LEU A 381 4.73 -18.49 20.28
C LEU A 381 3.99 -18.73 18.96
N THR A 382 2.67 -18.56 18.97
CA THR A 382 1.82 -18.60 17.77
C THR A 382 1.14 -17.26 17.57
N SER A 383 0.96 -16.83 16.32
CA SER A 383 0.39 -15.53 15.96
C SER A 383 -0.73 -15.68 14.93
N GLN A 384 -1.69 -14.75 14.95
CA GLN A 384 -2.72 -14.63 13.94
C GLN A 384 -3.18 -13.16 13.84
N TYR A 385 -3.28 -12.63 12.63
CA TYR A 385 -3.75 -11.27 12.42
C TYR A 385 -5.26 -11.14 12.62
N LYS A 386 -5.70 -10.07 13.28
CA LYS A 386 -7.11 -9.75 13.49
C LYS A 386 -7.43 -8.43 12.76
N PRO A 387 -8.13 -8.49 11.62
CA PRO A 387 -8.67 -7.29 10.97
C PRO A 387 -9.69 -6.58 11.89
N THR A 388 -9.61 -5.26 12.00
CA THR A 388 -10.60 -4.46 12.74
C THR A 388 -11.98 -4.62 12.10
N GLY A 389 -12.97 -5.12 12.85
CA GLY A 389 -14.31 -5.40 12.35
C GLY A 389 -14.43 -6.64 11.45
N GLY A 390 -13.33 -7.35 11.19
CA GLY A 390 -13.30 -8.58 10.37
C GLY A 390 -13.06 -9.85 11.19
N ASP A 391 -13.24 -11.00 10.53
CA ASP A 391 -13.09 -12.33 11.13
C ASP A 391 -11.61 -12.77 11.17
N TYR A 392 -11.22 -13.54 12.19
CA TYR A 392 -9.93 -14.24 12.26
C TYR A 392 -9.66 -15.19 11.08
N ALA A 393 -10.71 -15.74 10.46
CA ALA A 393 -10.60 -16.56 9.26
C ALA A 393 -10.07 -15.77 8.04
N GLN A 394 -10.24 -14.44 8.02
CA GLN A 394 -9.77 -13.57 6.95
C GLN A 394 -8.26 -13.35 7.06
N GLN A 395 -7.47 -14.16 6.34
CA GLN A 395 -6.01 -14.03 6.23
C GLN A 395 -5.53 -13.71 4.80
N MET A 396 -6.47 -13.49 3.88
CA MET A 396 -6.22 -13.06 2.52
C MET A 396 -7.38 -12.26 1.93
N ARG A 397 -7.15 -11.71 0.74
CA ARG A 397 -8.16 -11.20 -0.19
C ARG A 397 -7.86 -11.74 -1.59
N VAL A 398 -8.84 -12.33 -2.26
CA VAL A 398 -8.71 -12.85 -3.63
C VAL A 398 -9.44 -11.94 -4.62
N TYR A 399 -8.66 -11.38 -5.55
CA TYR A 399 -9.12 -10.61 -6.71
C TYR A 399 -9.38 -11.55 -7.90
N SER A 400 -10.53 -11.38 -8.57
CA SER A 400 -10.89 -12.08 -9.80
C SER A 400 -10.01 -11.64 -10.98
N LYS A 401 -10.00 -12.45 -12.05
CA LYS A 401 -9.67 -11.99 -13.41
C LYS A 401 -10.39 -10.65 -13.67
N GLY A 402 -9.65 -9.65 -14.13
CA GLY A 402 -10.13 -8.28 -14.37
C GLY A 402 -10.16 -7.33 -13.15
N GLU A 403 -9.88 -7.78 -11.92
CA GLU A 403 -9.93 -6.93 -10.71
C GLU A 403 -8.57 -6.47 -10.19
N PHE A 404 -7.45 -6.90 -10.78
CA PHE A 404 -6.10 -6.45 -10.41
C PHE A 404 -5.39 -5.95 -11.67
N LEU A 405 -5.23 -4.62 -11.82
CA LEU A 405 -4.99 -4.02 -13.14
C LEU A 405 -3.69 -4.47 -13.83
N SER A 406 -2.62 -4.75 -13.09
CA SER A 406 -1.34 -5.22 -13.66
C SER A 406 -1.33 -6.73 -14.00
N GLN A 407 -2.28 -7.51 -13.46
CA GLN A 407 -2.39 -8.96 -13.67
C GLN A 407 -3.78 -9.34 -14.19
N PRO A 408 -4.34 -8.65 -15.21
CA PRO A 408 -5.79 -8.63 -15.41
C PRO A 408 -6.36 -9.95 -15.97
N TYR A 409 -5.50 -10.89 -16.40
CA TYR A 409 -5.85 -12.25 -16.81
C TYR A 409 -5.78 -13.28 -15.66
N SER A 410 -5.19 -12.91 -14.52
CA SER A 410 -4.97 -13.80 -13.38
C SER A 410 -5.98 -13.56 -12.27
N VAL A 411 -6.21 -14.59 -11.46
CA VAL A 411 -6.69 -14.45 -10.08
C VAL A 411 -5.48 -14.11 -9.22
N VAL A 412 -5.60 -13.07 -8.38
CA VAL A 412 -4.53 -12.60 -7.49
C VAL A 412 -4.97 -12.73 -6.05
N ALA A 413 -4.18 -13.39 -5.21
CA ALA A 413 -4.35 -13.46 -3.76
C ALA A 413 -3.35 -12.53 -3.08
N ASN A 414 -3.84 -11.62 -2.24
CA ASN A 414 -3.04 -10.86 -1.28
C ASN A 414 -3.13 -11.59 0.08
N VAL A 415 -2.02 -12.10 0.60
CA VAL A 415 -1.97 -13.00 1.77
C VAL A 415 -1.04 -12.40 2.82
N TRP A 416 -1.56 -11.78 3.88
CA TRP A 416 -0.76 -10.80 4.64
C TRP A 416 0.10 -11.37 5.78
N ASP A 417 -0.38 -12.37 6.54
CA ASP A 417 0.43 -13.04 7.59
C ASP A 417 1.35 -14.11 6.97
N CYS A 418 2.10 -13.70 5.93
CA CYS A 418 2.90 -14.55 5.07
C CYS A 418 4.39 -14.47 5.40
N ASP A 419 5.10 -15.58 5.23
CA ASP A 419 6.53 -15.73 5.48
C ASP A 419 7.15 -16.73 4.48
N SER A 420 8.38 -17.19 4.76
CA SER A 420 9.10 -18.19 3.96
C SER A 420 8.67 -19.65 4.16
N LEU A 421 7.67 -19.93 5.01
CA LEU A 421 7.09 -21.26 5.25
C LEU A 421 5.65 -21.38 4.75
N THR A 422 4.96 -20.25 4.55
CA THR A 422 3.60 -20.17 4.00
C THR A 422 3.54 -20.73 2.58
N THR A 423 2.56 -21.60 2.34
CA THR A 423 2.28 -22.15 1.00
C THR A 423 0.92 -21.67 0.51
N VAL A 424 0.90 -21.10 -0.69
CA VAL A 424 -0.32 -20.68 -1.38
C VAL A 424 -0.55 -21.59 -2.58
N GLU A 425 -1.64 -22.34 -2.53
CA GLU A 425 -2.05 -23.35 -3.51
C GLU A 425 -3.42 -22.99 -4.09
N TRP A 426 -3.75 -23.53 -5.26
CA TRP A 426 -5.02 -23.21 -5.92
C TRP A 426 -5.66 -24.41 -6.63
N TYR A 427 -6.99 -24.29 -6.75
CA TYR A 427 -7.87 -25.20 -7.45
C TYR A 427 -8.65 -24.42 -8.50
N GLU A 428 -8.86 -25.02 -9.66
CA GLU A 428 -9.59 -24.48 -10.81
C GLU A 428 -10.76 -25.43 -11.10
N ASP A 429 -11.99 -24.94 -11.01
CA ASP A 429 -13.22 -25.73 -11.19
C ASP A 429 -13.18 -27.05 -10.37
N GLY A 430 -12.71 -26.96 -9.12
CA GLY A 430 -12.52 -28.08 -8.19
C GLY A 430 -11.25 -28.92 -8.38
N GLN A 431 -10.52 -28.78 -9.48
CA GLN A 431 -9.29 -29.54 -9.76
C GLN A 431 -8.05 -28.85 -9.17
N TYR A 432 -7.17 -29.59 -8.49
CA TYR A 432 -5.91 -29.04 -7.99
C TYR A 432 -4.98 -28.63 -9.15
N ARG A 433 -4.40 -27.42 -9.07
CA ARG A 433 -3.50 -26.86 -10.09
C ARG A 433 -2.07 -26.58 -9.60
N GLY A 434 -1.77 -26.86 -8.33
CA GLY A 434 -0.45 -26.63 -7.75
C GLY A 434 -0.36 -25.34 -6.93
N LYS A 435 0.87 -24.80 -6.81
CA LYS A 435 1.15 -23.55 -6.11
C LYS A 435 0.86 -22.34 -6.99
N MET A 436 0.43 -21.24 -6.37
CA MET A 436 0.35 -19.93 -7.03
C MET A 436 1.74 -19.31 -7.16
N THR A 437 1.96 -18.52 -8.20
CA THR A 437 3.24 -17.84 -8.44
C THR A 437 3.31 -16.54 -7.63
N GLN A 438 4.25 -16.45 -6.69
CA GLN A 438 4.51 -15.22 -5.94
C GLN A 438 5.06 -14.12 -6.85
N PHE A 439 4.65 -12.87 -6.63
CA PHE A 439 5.17 -11.68 -7.32
C PHE A 439 5.13 -10.44 -6.42
N THR A 440 5.72 -9.34 -6.91
CA THR A 440 5.81 -8.07 -6.18
C THR A 440 5.09 -6.97 -6.95
N ASP A 441 4.15 -6.27 -6.31
CA ASP A 441 3.39 -5.17 -6.91
C ASP A 441 2.72 -4.29 -5.84
N SER A 442 2.08 -3.20 -6.23
CA SER A 442 1.18 -2.41 -5.36
C SER A 442 -0.19 -3.08 -5.27
N ASP A 443 -0.76 -3.18 -4.06
CA ASP A 443 -2.10 -3.75 -3.91
C ASP A 443 -3.21 -2.81 -4.42
N GLU A 444 -4.09 -3.36 -5.25
CA GLU A 444 -5.20 -2.64 -5.90
C GLU A 444 -6.13 -1.93 -4.90
N ARG A 445 -6.51 -2.56 -3.77
CA ARG A 445 -7.36 -1.89 -2.76
C ARG A 445 -6.64 -0.72 -2.11
N TYR A 446 -5.33 -0.84 -1.87
CA TYR A 446 -4.52 0.30 -1.39
C TYR A 446 -4.49 1.44 -2.41
N LEU A 447 -4.25 1.15 -3.69
CA LEU A 447 -4.29 2.16 -4.78
C LEU A 447 -5.65 2.89 -4.81
N GLN A 448 -6.75 2.13 -4.82
CA GLN A 448 -8.11 2.66 -4.85
C GLN A 448 -8.45 3.53 -3.63
N SER A 449 -7.94 3.18 -2.43
CA SER A 449 -8.21 3.92 -1.19
C SER A 449 -7.61 5.33 -1.12
N ARG A 450 -6.72 5.71 -2.05
CA ARG A 450 -5.89 6.92 -1.95
C ARG A 450 -5.98 7.88 -3.15
N GLY A 451 -6.67 7.49 -4.23
CA GLY A 451 -6.95 8.37 -5.37
C GLY A 451 -5.70 8.78 -6.18
N SER A 452 -5.74 9.95 -6.82
CA SER A 452 -4.74 10.40 -7.82
C SER A 452 -3.38 10.87 -7.26
N HIS A 453 -3.06 10.57 -6.00
CA HIS A 453 -1.85 11.07 -5.31
C HIS A 453 -1.11 9.94 -4.56
N VAL A 454 -0.90 8.82 -5.25
CA VAL A 454 -0.23 7.63 -4.71
C VAL A 454 1.23 7.59 -5.17
N LYS A 455 2.15 7.43 -4.21
CA LYS A 455 3.46 6.79 -4.46
C LYS A 455 3.18 5.29 -4.47
N GLU A 456 3.55 4.61 -5.55
CA GLU A 456 3.50 3.14 -5.65
C GLU A 456 4.23 2.49 -4.46
N CYS A 457 3.70 1.36 -4.02
CA CYS A 457 3.97 0.82 -2.69
C CYS A 457 3.99 -0.71 -2.74
N VAL A 458 5.17 -1.25 -3.06
CA VAL A 458 5.34 -2.64 -3.49
C VAL A 458 5.36 -3.60 -2.30
N THR A 459 4.40 -4.52 -2.23
CA THR A 459 4.40 -5.65 -1.27
C THR A 459 4.98 -6.93 -1.92
N THR A 460 5.48 -7.84 -1.09
CA THR A 460 6.02 -9.15 -1.46
C THR A 460 5.02 -10.30 -1.36
N HIS A 461 3.85 -10.07 -0.73
CA HIS A 461 2.91 -11.13 -0.38
C HIS A 461 1.68 -11.18 -1.31
N LEU A 462 1.93 -10.99 -2.60
CA LEU A 462 0.98 -11.19 -3.69
C LEU A 462 1.30 -12.49 -4.44
N PHE A 463 0.27 -13.26 -4.75
CA PHE A 463 0.36 -14.54 -5.44
C PHE A 463 -0.63 -14.56 -6.59
N LYS A 464 -0.25 -15.11 -7.76
CA LYS A 464 -1.13 -15.17 -8.94
C LYS A 464 -1.28 -16.57 -9.51
N ALA A 465 -2.47 -16.85 -10.01
CA ALA A 465 -2.83 -18.00 -10.83
C ALA A 465 -3.52 -17.51 -12.09
N THR A 466 -3.20 -18.10 -13.24
CA THR A 466 -3.90 -17.81 -14.50
C THR A 466 -4.77 -19.03 -14.84
N PRO A 467 -6.07 -19.01 -14.51
CA PRO A 467 -6.98 -20.10 -14.84
C PRO A 467 -7.16 -20.23 -16.36
N ALA A 468 -7.64 -21.40 -16.80
CA ALA A 468 -7.95 -21.63 -18.20
C ALA A 468 -9.06 -20.69 -18.74
N TRP A 469 -9.07 -20.51 -20.06
CA TRP A 469 -10.19 -19.86 -20.73
C TRP A 469 -11.47 -20.70 -20.58
N GLY A 470 -12.55 -20.07 -20.12
CA GLY A 470 -13.83 -20.74 -19.87
C GLY A 470 -14.02 -21.26 -18.44
N SER A 471 -13.02 -21.18 -17.56
CA SER A 471 -13.20 -21.54 -16.14
C SER A 471 -14.29 -20.73 -15.45
N HIS A 472 -14.84 -21.28 -14.36
CA HIS A 472 -15.87 -20.66 -13.54
C HIS A 472 -15.34 -20.28 -12.15
N GLU A 473 -14.66 -21.20 -11.47
CA GLU A 473 -14.24 -21.04 -10.08
C GLU A 473 -12.72 -21.15 -9.91
N VAL A 474 -12.13 -20.26 -9.14
CA VAL A 474 -10.80 -20.48 -8.51
C VAL A 474 -10.94 -20.44 -7.00
N LYS A 475 -10.47 -21.49 -6.34
CA LYS A 475 -10.33 -21.57 -4.88
C LYS A 475 -8.85 -21.50 -4.50
N VAL A 476 -8.48 -20.48 -3.76
CA VAL A 476 -7.15 -20.31 -3.17
C VAL A 476 -7.12 -20.98 -1.80
N VAL A 477 -6.03 -21.68 -1.51
CA VAL A 477 -5.77 -22.38 -0.25
C VAL A 477 -4.42 -21.91 0.28
N VAL A 478 -4.46 -21.14 1.37
CA VAL A 478 -3.28 -20.69 2.11
C VAL A 478 -3.07 -21.62 3.30
N LYS A 479 -1.84 -22.09 3.49
CA LYS A 479 -1.41 -22.75 4.72
C LYS A 479 -0.23 -22.00 5.32
N ASN A 480 -0.37 -21.54 6.56
CA ASN A 480 0.67 -20.75 7.24
C ASN A 480 1.70 -21.64 7.97
N ARG A 481 2.72 -21.01 8.56
CA ARG A 481 3.78 -21.68 9.36
C ARG A 481 3.28 -22.58 10.50
N PHE A 482 2.10 -22.30 11.07
CA PHE A 482 1.51 -23.09 12.16
C PHE A 482 0.67 -24.26 11.63
N GLY A 483 0.55 -24.40 10.31
CA GLY A 483 -0.24 -25.42 9.65
C GLY A 483 -1.74 -25.11 9.56
N GLN A 484 -2.18 -23.93 10.02
CA GLN A 484 -3.55 -23.46 9.86
C GLN A 484 -3.85 -23.25 8.38
N VAL A 485 -5.05 -23.61 7.94
CA VAL A 485 -5.48 -23.54 6.54
C VAL A 485 -6.62 -22.54 6.39
N HIS A 486 -6.45 -21.59 5.47
CA HIS A 486 -7.44 -20.57 5.12
C HIS A 486 -7.79 -20.72 3.64
N THR A 487 -9.07 -20.57 3.29
CA THR A 487 -9.55 -20.76 1.91
C THR A 487 -10.48 -19.65 1.49
N GLU A 488 -10.27 -19.09 0.30
CA GLU A 488 -11.16 -18.11 -0.32
C GLU A 488 -11.43 -18.55 -1.76
N THR A 489 -12.69 -18.43 -2.18
CA THR A 489 -13.18 -18.89 -3.49
C THR A 489 -13.76 -17.73 -4.27
N VAL A 490 -13.41 -17.61 -5.55
CA VAL A 490 -13.85 -16.54 -6.44
C VAL A 490 -14.43 -17.10 -7.75
N ASP A 491 -15.58 -16.58 -8.16
CA ASP A 491 -16.04 -16.69 -9.55
C ASP A 491 -15.11 -15.84 -10.43
N VAL A 492 -14.40 -16.46 -11.37
CA VAL A 492 -13.44 -15.77 -12.25
C VAL A 492 -14.12 -14.82 -13.26
N ASN A 493 -15.46 -14.81 -13.28
CA ASN A 493 -16.30 -13.92 -14.05
C ASN A 493 -16.87 -12.77 -13.21
N ARG A 494 -16.56 -12.68 -11.89
CA ARG A 494 -17.07 -11.64 -10.96
C ARG A 494 -16.92 -10.22 -11.49
N ALA A 495 -15.75 -9.89 -12.04
CA ALA A 495 -15.47 -8.60 -12.66
C ALA A 495 -16.38 -8.29 -13.86
N TRP A 496 -16.61 -9.28 -14.72
CA TRP A 496 -17.44 -9.16 -15.91
C TRP A 496 -18.93 -9.04 -15.55
N LEU A 497 -19.43 -9.84 -14.60
CA LEU A 497 -20.80 -9.73 -14.10
C LEU A 497 -21.04 -8.36 -13.45
N LYS A 498 -20.07 -7.84 -12.70
CA LYS A 498 -20.10 -6.46 -12.17
C LYS A 498 -20.09 -5.43 -13.30
N ALA A 499 -19.27 -5.61 -14.34
CA ALA A 499 -19.23 -4.69 -15.48
C ALA A 499 -20.54 -4.68 -16.29
N LEU A 500 -21.20 -5.83 -16.46
CA LEU A 500 -22.54 -5.91 -17.05
C LEU A 500 -23.62 -5.20 -16.23
N SER A 501 -23.45 -5.06 -14.91
CA SER A 501 -24.38 -4.28 -14.07
C SER A 501 -24.22 -2.76 -14.19
N SER A 502 -23.23 -2.28 -14.96
CA SER A 502 -23.04 -0.86 -15.28
C SER A 502 -23.90 -0.44 -16.48
N ASP A 503 -24.38 0.80 -16.47
CA ASP A 503 -24.97 1.47 -17.64
C ASP A 503 -23.91 1.77 -18.72
N LYS A 504 -22.62 1.82 -18.33
CA LYS A 504 -21.49 2.05 -19.24
C LYS A 504 -21.02 0.73 -19.87
N ARG A 505 -21.86 0.14 -20.72
CA ARG A 505 -21.46 -1.01 -21.54
C ARG A 505 -20.88 -0.53 -22.89
N PRO A 506 -19.83 -1.18 -23.41
CA PRO A 506 -19.26 -0.81 -24.70
C PRO A 506 -20.26 -1.03 -25.83
N LYS A 507 -20.22 -0.16 -26.84
CA LYS A 507 -21.04 -0.28 -28.05
C LYS A 507 -20.33 -1.15 -29.09
N VAL A 508 -21.08 -2.04 -29.73
CA VAL A 508 -20.54 -3.04 -30.66
C VAL A 508 -20.29 -2.42 -32.04
N ILE A 509 -19.10 -2.66 -32.59
CA ILE A 509 -18.70 -2.36 -33.97
C ILE A 509 -18.38 -3.69 -34.68
N ALA A 510 -18.99 -3.93 -35.84
CA ALA A 510 -18.71 -5.12 -36.65
C ALA A 510 -17.46 -4.90 -37.53
N HIS A 511 -16.38 -5.64 -37.23
CA HIS A 511 -15.09 -5.62 -37.93
C HIS A 511 -15.27 -6.11 -39.38
N ARG A 512 -15.00 -5.27 -40.38
CA ARG A 512 -15.20 -5.52 -41.83
C ARG A 512 -16.65 -5.82 -42.21
N GLY A 513 -17.57 -5.28 -41.41
CA GLY A 513 -18.98 -5.64 -41.35
C GLY A 513 -19.25 -7.03 -40.77
N TYR A 514 -20.50 -7.42 -40.57
CA TYR A 514 -20.83 -8.74 -40.00
C TYR A 514 -20.64 -9.86 -41.04
N TRP A 515 -19.39 -10.16 -41.34
CA TRP A 515 -18.96 -11.11 -42.39
C TRP A 515 -19.16 -12.58 -42.05
N ARG A 516 -19.43 -12.90 -40.78
CA ARG A 516 -19.80 -14.25 -40.33
C ARG A 516 -21.29 -14.57 -40.49
N TYR A 517 -22.10 -13.61 -40.92
CA TYR A 517 -23.49 -13.85 -41.31
C TYR A 517 -23.55 -14.72 -42.59
N GLU A 518 -24.61 -15.53 -42.74
CA GLU A 518 -24.73 -16.47 -43.86
C GLU A 518 -24.71 -15.74 -45.22
N GLY A 519 -23.82 -16.18 -46.11
CA GLY A 519 -23.63 -15.58 -47.44
C GLY A 519 -22.86 -14.24 -47.47
N ALA A 520 -22.46 -13.70 -46.31
CA ALA A 520 -21.63 -12.51 -46.22
C ALA A 520 -20.12 -12.84 -46.32
N VAL A 521 -19.31 -11.82 -46.63
CA VAL A 521 -17.84 -11.87 -46.63
C VAL A 521 -17.25 -10.53 -46.17
N GLN A 522 -15.99 -10.52 -45.74
CA GLN A 522 -15.34 -9.28 -45.26
C GLN A 522 -15.39 -8.16 -46.30
N ASN A 523 -15.59 -6.91 -45.85
CA ASN A 523 -15.52 -5.71 -46.70
C ASN A 523 -16.50 -5.70 -47.89
N SER A 524 -17.71 -6.21 -47.70
CA SER A 524 -18.73 -6.39 -48.75
C SER A 524 -20.03 -5.63 -48.49
N LEU A 525 -20.91 -5.53 -49.49
CA LEU A 525 -22.22 -4.92 -49.30
C LEU A 525 -23.16 -5.85 -48.53
N SER A 526 -22.93 -7.17 -48.55
CA SER A 526 -23.64 -8.11 -47.68
C SER A 526 -23.22 -8.00 -46.21
N SER A 527 -21.92 -7.88 -45.88
CA SER A 527 -21.49 -7.72 -44.48
C SER A 527 -21.95 -6.38 -43.88
N LEU A 528 -22.02 -5.30 -44.67
CA LEU A 528 -22.61 -4.03 -44.25
C LEU A 528 -24.11 -4.16 -43.92
N ARG A 529 -24.88 -4.87 -44.75
CA ARG A 529 -26.31 -5.13 -44.52
C ARG A 529 -26.51 -6.01 -43.28
N ALA A 530 -25.68 -7.03 -43.11
CA ALA A 530 -25.70 -7.89 -41.92
C ALA A 530 -25.38 -7.10 -40.64
N SER A 531 -24.44 -6.14 -40.67
CA SER A 531 -24.22 -5.20 -39.56
C SER A 531 -25.49 -4.43 -39.21
N ALA A 532 -26.14 -3.83 -40.22
CA ALA A 532 -27.38 -3.07 -40.03
C ALA A 532 -28.51 -3.93 -39.46
N GLN A 533 -28.68 -5.16 -39.98
CA GLN A 533 -29.67 -6.13 -39.53
C GLN A 533 -29.43 -6.60 -38.09
N ALA A 534 -28.18 -6.75 -37.68
CA ALA A 534 -27.82 -7.14 -36.31
C ALA A 534 -28.02 -6.01 -35.28
N GLY A 535 -28.20 -4.75 -35.72
CA GLY A 535 -28.40 -3.62 -34.81
C GLY A 535 -27.14 -3.19 -34.04
N VAL A 536 -25.95 -3.43 -34.60
CA VAL A 536 -24.69 -2.91 -34.02
C VAL A 536 -24.64 -1.38 -34.10
N TYR A 537 -23.84 -0.74 -33.24
CA TYR A 537 -23.66 0.71 -33.27
C TYR A 537 -22.94 1.16 -34.55
N GLY A 538 -21.94 0.40 -35.02
CA GLY A 538 -21.20 0.74 -36.23
C GLY A 538 -20.73 -0.46 -37.03
N SER A 539 -20.46 -0.22 -38.32
CA SER A 539 -19.78 -1.17 -39.18
C SER A 539 -18.42 -0.59 -39.56
N GLU A 540 -17.37 -1.35 -39.32
CA GLU A 540 -16.01 -1.03 -39.74
C GLU A 540 -15.74 -1.56 -41.16
N PHE A 541 -14.91 -0.85 -41.93
CA PHE A 541 -14.36 -1.32 -43.18
C PHE A 541 -13.06 -0.59 -43.59
N ASP A 542 -12.25 -1.31 -44.36
CA ASP A 542 -10.94 -0.91 -44.86
C ASP A 542 -11.02 -0.19 -46.22
N VAL A 543 -10.31 0.93 -46.45
CA VAL A 543 -10.16 1.57 -47.77
C VAL A 543 -8.73 1.65 -48.27
N GLN A 544 -8.55 1.35 -49.56
CA GLN A 544 -7.28 1.43 -50.29
C GLN A 544 -7.46 2.09 -51.66
N ILE A 545 -6.36 2.56 -52.26
CA ILE A 545 -6.36 3.19 -53.58
C ILE A 545 -5.71 2.31 -54.66
N THR A 546 -6.37 2.21 -55.82
CA THR A 546 -5.89 1.46 -56.99
C THR A 546 -4.90 2.27 -57.83
N ALA A 547 -4.24 1.65 -58.81
CA ALA A 547 -3.27 2.34 -59.68
C ALA A 547 -3.91 3.38 -60.63
N ASP A 548 -5.18 3.23 -60.99
CA ASP A 548 -6.00 4.25 -61.67
C ASP A 548 -6.65 5.25 -60.67
N GLY A 549 -6.38 5.10 -59.38
CA GLY A 549 -6.76 6.03 -58.33
C GLY A 549 -8.19 5.88 -57.81
N GLU A 550 -8.91 4.82 -58.17
CA GLU A 550 -10.22 4.51 -57.58
C GLU A 550 -10.03 4.06 -56.12
N VAL A 551 -10.93 4.46 -55.23
CA VAL A 551 -10.90 4.06 -53.82
C VAL A 551 -11.82 2.85 -53.64
N ILE A 552 -11.25 1.72 -53.22
CA ILE A 552 -11.94 0.44 -53.03
C ILE A 552 -11.96 0.03 -51.56
N VAL A 553 -12.92 -0.84 -51.22
CA VAL A 553 -13.11 -1.35 -49.86
C VAL A 553 -12.48 -2.74 -49.75
N ASN A 554 -11.31 -2.86 -49.11
CA ASN A 554 -10.54 -4.12 -48.96
C ASN A 554 -9.46 -4.03 -47.88
N HIS A 555 -9.30 -5.07 -47.05
CA HIS A 555 -8.24 -5.14 -46.02
C HIS A 555 -6.84 -5.34 -46.60
N ASP A 556 -6.64 -6.44 -47.32
CA ASP A 556 -5.31 -6.90 -47.73
C ASP A 556 -4.77 -6.08 -48.91
N PRO A 557 -3.45 -5.88 -49.03
CA PRO A 557 -2.85 -5.15 -50.15
C PRO A 557 -2.93 -5.88 -51.51
N HIS A 558 -3.54 -7.08 -51.54
CA HIS A 558 -3.73 -7.89 -52.74
C HIS A 558 -5.18 -8.40 -52.81
N LEU A 559 -5.70 -8.57 -54.03
CA LEU A 559 -6.99 -9.21 -54.31
C LEU A 559 -6.86 -10.13 -55.53
N GLY A 560 -7.25 -11.40 -55.40
CA GLY A 560 -7.11 -12.39 -56.49
C GLY A 560 -5.67 -12.58 -56.99
N GLY A 561 -4.67 -12.40 -56.11
CA GLY A 561 -3.25 -12.41 -56.45
C GLY A 561 -2.71 -11.10 -57.05
N LEU A 562 -3.57 -10.11 -57.34
CA LEU A 562 -3.16 -8.83 -57.90
C LEU A 562 -2.87 -7.79 -56.78
N PRO A 563 -1.70 -7.13 -56.76
CA PRO A 563 -1.40 -6.05 -55.82
C PRO A 563 -2.23 -4.80 -56.15
N ILE A 564 -3.02 -4.30 -55.18
CA ILE A 564 -4.02 -3.24 -55.38
C ILE A 564 -3.37 -1.95 -55.89
N ALA A 565 -2.33 -1.47 -55.22
CA ALA A 565 -1.62 -0.24 -55.57
C ALA A 565 -0.86 -0.28 -56.92
N LYS A 566 -0.89 -1.40 -57.65
CA LYS A 566 -0.31 -1.56 -59.00
C LYS A 566 -1.32 -2.05 -60.05
N SER A 567 -2.59 -2.20 -59.68
CA SER A 567 -3.65 -2.75 -60.53
C SER A 567 -4.80 -1.75 -60.68
N THR A 568 -5.48 -1.75 -61.81
CA THR A 568 -6.64 -0.88 -62.06
C THR A 568 -7.92 -1.48 -61.48
N TYR A 569 -8.95 -0.65 -61.20
CA TYR A 569 -10.25 -1.17 -60.75
C TYR A 569 -10.83 -2.18 -61.75
N ALA A 570 -10.66 -1.93 -63.05
CA ALA A 570 -11.10 -2.81 -64.13
C ALA A 570 -10.37 -4.17 -64.18
N GLN A 571 -9.19 -4.29 -63.56
CA GLN A 571 -8.51 -5.58 -63.33
C GLN A 571 -9.04 -6.23 -62.04
N LEU A 572 -9.02 -5.50 -60.93
CA LEU A 572 -9.35 -6.02 -59.60
C LEU A 572 -10.80 -6.52 -59.48
N VAL A 573 -11.77 -5.84 -60.11
CA VAL A 573 -13.20 -6.21 -60.07
C VAL A 573 -13.49 -7.60 -60.68
N LYS A 574 -12.56 -8.15 -61.46
CA LYS A 574 -12.67 -9.50 -62.07
C LYS A 574 -12.45 -10.63 -61.07
N ALA A 575 -11.69 -10.39 -59.99
CA ALA A 575 -11.35 -11.43 -59.00
C ALA A 575 -12.58 -11.94 -58.22
N ARG A 576 -13.55 -11.04 -57.97
CA ARG A 576 -14.69 -11.21 -57.05
C ARG A 576 -14.28 -11.44 -55.59
N LEU A 577 -15.25 -11.27 -54.70
CA LEU A 577 -15.19 -11.70 -53.30
C LEU A 577 -15.68 -13.14 -53.16
N GLY A 578 -15.49 -13.76 -51.99
CA GLY A 578 -15.77 -15.18 -51.75
C GLY A 578 -17.24 -15.61 -51.97
N ASN A 579 -18.20 -14.68 -51.91
CA ASN A 579 -19.61 -14.91 -52.21
C ASN A 579 -20.02 -14.51 -53.65
N GLY A 580 -19.06 -14.14 -54.50
CA GLY A 580 -19.29 -13.71 -55.88
C GLY A 580 -19.56 -12.20 -56.07
N GLU A 581 -19.63 -11.40 -55.00
CA GLU A 581 -19.75 -9.94 -55.11
C GLU A 581 -18.55 -9.32 -55.87
N PRO A 582 -18.76 -8.26 -56.69
CA PRO A 582 -17.66 -7.44 -57.19
C PRO A 582 -17.07 -6.61 -56.04
N ILE A 583 -15.76 -6.36 -56.07
CA ILE A 583 -15.09 -5.51 -55.07
C ILE A 583 -15.76 -4.11 -55.01
N PRO A 584 -16.26 -3.66 -53.84
CA PRO A 584 -16.93 -2.37 -53.73
C PRO A 584 -15.94 -1.23 -53.96
N THR A 585 -16.43 -0.19 -54.64
CA THR A 585 -15.81 1.14 -54.54
C THR A 585 -16.39 1.85 -53.32
N LEU A 586 -15.64 2.78 -52.73
CA LEU A 586 -16.08 3.54 -51.56
C LEU A 586 -17.44 4.23 -51.82
N ALA A 587 -17.65 4.77 -53.02
CA ALA A 587 -18.93 5.37 -53.41
C ALA A 587 -20.10 4.38 -53.29
N LYS A 588 -19.97 3.15 -53.81
CA LYS A 588 -21.01 2.11 -53.72
C LYS A 588 -21.27 1.67 -52.27
N TYR A 589 -20.22 1.61 -51.45
CA TYR A 589 -20.33 1.24 -50.04
C TYR A 589 -21.04 2.32 -49.22
N LEU A 590 -20.72 3.60 -49.48
CA LEU A 590 -21.42 4.74 -48.90
C LEU A 590 -22.89 4.83 -49.38
N ASP A 591 -23.18 4.53 -50.65
CA ASP A 591 -24.55 4.49 -51.18
C ASP A 591 -25.42 3.40 -50.53
N GLU A 592 -24.81 2.28 -50.11
CA GLU A 592 -25.49 1.28 -49.28
C GLU A 592 -25.65 1.78 -47.83
N ALA A 593 -24.60 2.38 -47.23
CA ALA A 593 -24.62 2.94 -45.87
C ALA A 593 -25.68 4.05 -45.66
N LYS A 594 -26.03 4.81 -46.70
CA LYS A 594 -27.12 5.80 -46.67
C LYS A 594 -28.47 5.20 -46.26
N LYS A 595 -28.73 3.93 -46.58
CA LYS A 595 -30.00 3.23 -46.34
C LYS A 595 -30.18 2.91 -44.85
N HIS A 596 -29.07 2.58 -44.19
CA HIS A 596 -29.01 2.09 -42.80
C HIS A 596 -28.76 3.26 -41.85
N LYS A 597 -29.77 4.11 -41.61
CA LYS A 597 -29.63 5.44 -41.00
C LYS A 597 -28.91 5.46 -39.65
N ASP A 598 -29.21 4.50 -38.78
CA ASP A 598 -28.78 4.47 -37.39
C ASP A 598 -27.37 3.88 -37.20
N LEU A 599 -26.84 3.22 -38.25
CA LEU A 599 -25.52 2.61 -38.27
C LEU A 599 -24.43 3.68 -38.42
N LYS A 600 -23.47 3.74 -37.48
CA LYS A 600 -22.24 4.51 -37.65
C LYS A 600 -21.27 3.82 -38.60
N ILE A 601 -20.43 4.62 -39.25
CA ILE A 601 -19.46 4.17 -40.23
C ILE A 601 -18.07 4.38 -39.66
N ILE A 602 -17.33 3.29 -39.49
CA ILE A 602 -15.96 3.31 -38.98
C ILE A 602 -15.06 2.98 -40.17
N LEU A 603 -14.21 3.91 -40.58
CA LEU A 603 -13.56 3.86 -41.89
C LEU A 603 -12.04 3.82 -41.71
N GLU A 604 -11.42 2.66 -41.90
CA GLU A 604 -9.96 2.56 -41.87
C GLU A 604 -9.35 3.01 -43.20
N ILE A 605 -8.63 4.12 -43.19
CA ILE A 605 -7.76 4.49 -44.31
C ILE A 605 -6.42 3.76 -44.13
N LYS A 606 -6.19 2.70 -44.93
CA LYS A 606 -4.99 1.86 -44.79
C LYS A 606 -3.73 2.64 -45.16
N LYS A 607 -2.67 2.41 -44.38
CA LYS A 607 -1.31 2.91 -44.66
C LYS A 607 -0.86 2.54 -46.08
N GLN A 608 -0.25 3.47 -46.80
CA GLN A 608 0.22 3.30 -48.18
C GLN A 608 1.76 3.31 -48.26
N ALA A 609 2.30 3.18 -49.47
CA ALA A 609 3.74 3.12 -49.70
C ALA A 609 4.50 4.43 -49.39
N ASN A 610 3.81 5.59 -49.37
CA ASN A 610 4.34 6.89 -48.98
C ASN A 610 3.22 7.94 -48.80
N ASP A 611 3.56 9.00 -48.06
CA ASP A 611 2.77 10.19 -47.75
C ASP A 611 2.01 10.80 -48.94
N SER A 612 2.61 10.83 -50.14
CA SER A 612 1.94 11.39 -51.33
C SER A 612 0.76 10.55 -51.80
N VAL A 613 0.85 9.22 -51.69
CA VAL A 613 -0.27 8.32 -51.97
C VAL A 613 -1.32 8.40 -50.86
N GLU A 614 -0.88 8.49 -49.60
CA GLU A 614 -1.79 8.67 -48.45
C GLU A 614 -2.60 9.98 -48.56
N ALA A 615 -1.97 11.10 -48.92
CA ALA A 615 -2.66 12.37 -49.10
C ALA A 615 -3.71 12.34 -50.23
N VAL A 616 -3.47 11.60 -51.32
CA VAL A 616 -4.45 11.40 -52.39
C VAL A 616 -5.61 10.51 -51.93
N LEU A 617 -5.32 9.41 -51.22
CA LEU A 617 -6.34 8.51 -50.66
C LEU A 617 -7.21 9.23 -49.61
N VAL A 618 -6.62 9.97 -48.67
CA VAL A 618 -7.34 10.79 -47.68
C VAL A 618 -8.26 11.77 -48.40
N ARG A 619 -7.73 12.57 -49.33
CA ARG A 619 -8.53 13.58 -50.05
C ARG A 619 -9.70 12.94 -50.79
N LYS A 620 -9.48 11.87 -51.58
CA LYS A 620 -10.56 11.17 -52.29
C LYS A 620 -11.60 10.54 -51.34
N THR A 621 -11.16 10.05 -50.18
CA THR A 621 -12.05 9.49 -49.15
C THR A 621 -12.95 10.57 -48.56
N LEU A 622 -12.39 11.73 -48.18
CA LEU A 622 -13.15 12.88 -47.67
C LEU A 622 -14.09 13.47 -48.73
N GLU A 623 -13.65 13.56 -50.00
CA GLU A 623 -14.48 13.96 -51.14
C GLU A 623 -15.70 13.02 -51.28
N ALA A 624 -15.49 11.69 -51.23
CA ALA A 624 -16.57 10.69 -51.33
C ALA A 624 -17.52 10.71 -50.12
N VAL A 625 -17.01 10.80 -48.89
CA VAL A 625 -17.84 10.90 -47.67
C VAL A 625 -18.69 12.18 -47.71
N LYS A 626 -18.09 13.32 -48.08
CA LYS A 626 -18.81 14.59 -48.22
C LYS A 626 -19.89 14.53 -49.30
N ALA A 627 -19.59 13.95 -50.48
CA ALA A 627 -20.56 13.74 -51.54
C ALA A 627 -21.68 12.75 -51.16
N SER A 628 -21.42 11.84 -50.21
CA SER A 628 -22.45 10.95 -49.66
C SER A 628 -23.36 11.60 -48.63
N GLY A 629 -22.99 12.77 -48.07
CA GLY A 629 -23.70 13.41 -46.97
C GLY A 629 -23.57 12.70 -45.62
N LEU A 630 -22.67 11.72 -45.50
CA LEU A 630 -22.52 10.88 -44.30
C LEU A 630 -21.49 11.42 -43.29
N SER A 631 -20.91 12.61 -43.47
CA SER A 631 -19.81 13.13 -42.63
C SER A 631 -20.06 13.04 -41.12
N SER A 632 -21.27 13.36 -40.63
CA SER A 632 -21.63 13.26 -39.19
C SER A 632 -21.84 11.82 -38.68
N ARG A 633 -21.84 10.83 -39.58
CA ARG A 633 -21.93 9.39 -39.30
C ARG A 633 -20.60 8.66 -39.43
N VAL A 634 -19.55 9.28 -39.97
CA VAL A 634 -18.22 8.66 -40.14
C VAL A 634 -17.30 9.01 -38.97
N GLN A 635 -16.65 7.98 -38.41
CA GLN A 635 -15.40 8.08 -37.67
C GLN A 635 -14.30 7.47 -38.54
N TYR A 636 -13.16 8.15 -38.65
CA TYR A 636 -12.01 7.68 -39.41
C TYR A 636 -10.98 7.06 -38.47
N ILE A 637 -10.34 5.98 -38.92
CA ILE A 637 -9.28 5.29 -38.18
C ILE A 637 -8.08 5.01 -39.11
N SER A 638 -6.86 4.97 -38.56
CA SER A 638 -5.66 4.56 -39.30
C SER A 638 -4.48 4.24 -38.39
N PHE A 639 -3.59 3.34 -38.86
CA PHE A 639 -2.26 3.14 -38.29
C PHE A 639 -1.26 4.23 -38.71
N SER A 640 -1.52 4.95 -39.81
CA SER A 640 -0.66 6.05 -40.24
C SER A 640 -1.04 7.34 -39.50
N GLN A 641 -0.13 7.83 -38.67
CA GLN A 641 -0.27 9.17 -38.07
C GLN A 641 -0.39 10.25 -39.15
N PHE A 642 0.32 10.11 -40.27
CA PHE A 642 0.22 11.05 -41.38
C PHE A 642 -1.20 11.09 -41.96
N VAL A 643 -1.87 9.94 -42.11
CA VAL A 643 -3.28 9.87 -42.52
C VAL A 643 -4.17 10.62 -41.54
N CYS A 644 -4.06 10.35 -40.23
CA CYS A 644 -4.88 11.02 -39.20
C CYS A 644 -4.63 12.54 -39.17
N ASP A 645 -3.37 12.96 -39.20
CA ASP A 645 -2.98 14.36 -39.31
C ASP A 645 -3.54 15.02 -40.59
N GLN A 646 -3.52 14.34 -41.74
CA GLN A 646 -4.08 14.84 -42.99
C GLN A 646 -5.61 14.96 -42.95
N ILE A 647 -6.32 14.03 -42.28
CA ILE A 647 -7.77 14.14 -42.11
C ILE A 647 -8.09 15.43 -41.34
N ILE A 648 -7.47 15.67 -40.18
CA ILE A 648 -7.70 16.87 -39.36
C ILE A 648 -7.29 18.17 -40.11
N ARG A 649 -6.24 18.13 -40.94
CA ARG A 649 -5.85 19.27 -41.79
C ARG A 649 -6.90 19.64 -42.84
N ASN A 650 -7.65 18.66 -43.36
CA ASN A 650 -8.67 18.87 -44.39
C ASN A 650 -10.08 19.07 -43.82
N ASP A 651 -10.41 18.44 -42.70
CA ASP A 651 -11.67 18.60 -41.96
C ASP A 651 -11.42 18.58 -40.44
N LYS A 652 -11.46 19.77 -39.83
CA LYS A 652 -11.29 19.96 -38.38
C LYS A 652 -12.50 19.48 -37.55
N THR A 653 -13.57 19.01 -38.19
CA THR A 653 -14.76 18.46 -37.54
C THR A 653 -14.87 16.94 -37.68
N ALA A 654 -13.89 16.30 -38.33
CA ALA A 654 -13.81 14.85 -38.45
C ALA A 654 -13.56 14.19 -37.08
N ASP A 655 -14.30 13.12 -36.81
CA ASP A 655 -14.05 12.19 -35.71
C ASP A 655 -12.92 11.24 -36.14
N VAL A 656 -11.76 11.28 -35.48
CA VAL A 656 -10.53 10.58 -35.88
C VAL A 656 -9.92 9.87 -34.68
N ALA A 657 -9.96 8.53 -34.65
CA ALA A 657 -9.29 7.72 -33.63
C ALA A 657 -8.04 7.04 -34.21
N TYR A 658 -6.98 6.92 -33.40
CA TYR A 658 -5.69 6.39 -33.87
C TYR A 658 -5.55 4.89 -33.59
N LEU A 659 -5.06 4.10 -34.57
CA LEU A 659 -4.88 2.64 -34.43
C LEU A 659 -3.47 2.22 -33.96
N GLY A 660 -2.48 3.11 -34.05
CA GLY A 660 -1.05 2.72 -34.01
C GLY A 660 -0.55 2.04 -32.73
N GLY A 661 -1.25 2.19 -31.60
CA GLY A 661 -0.89 1.58 -30.32
C GLY A 661 0.40 2.11 -29.66
N ASN A 662 1.12 3.00 -30.33
CA ASN A 662 2.46 3.47 -29.96
C ASN A 662 2.48 4.90 -29.38
N MET A 663 1.32 5.49 -29.10
CA MET A 663 1.17 6.81 -28.47
C MET A 663 0.35 6.66 -27.20
N SER A 664 0.71 7.40 -26.15
CA SER A 664 -0.14 7.52 -24.97
C SER A 664 -1.40 8.34 -25.30
N PRO A 665 -2.49 8.21 -24.50
CA PRO A 665 -3.67 9.07 -24.63
C PRO A 665 -3.37 10.57 -24.58
N LYS A 666 -2.26 10.98 -23.92
CA LYS A 666 -1.84 12.38 -23.88
C LYS A 666 -1.36 12.84 -25.27
N GLU A 667 -0.47 12.10 -25.91
CA GLU A 667 0.06 12.42 -27.24
C GLU A 667 -1.06 12.39 -28.29
N VAL A 668 -1.96 11.42 -28.20
CA VAL A 668 -3.19 11.34 -29.02
C VAL A 668 -4.04 12.60 -28.89
N LYS A 669 -4.19 13.14 -27.67
CA LYS A 669 -4.90 14.42 -27.44
C LYS A 669 -4.13 15.63 -27.99
N GLU A 670 -2.80 15.63 -27.89
CA GLU A 670 -1.93 16.70 -28.38
C GLU A 670 -1.89 16.77 -29.92
N HIS A 671 -2.09 15.65 -30.62
CA HIS A 671 -2.36 15.62 -32.07
C HIS A 671 -3.78 16.09 -32.46
N GLY A 672 -4.69 16.24 -31.49
CA GLY A 672 -6.09 16.63 -31.74
C GLY A 672 -7.01 15.48 -32.16
N PHE A 673 -6.57 14.22 -32.05
CA PHE A 673 -7.42 13.04 -32.30
C PHE A 673 -8.57 12.97 -31.27
N SER A 674 -9.69 12.36 -31.64
CA SER A 674 -10.89 12.23 -30.80
C SER A 674 -10.87 10.99 -29.90
N GLY A 675 -10.06 9.98 -30.23
CA GLY A 675 -9.99 8.73 -29.48
C GLY A 675 -8.75 7.88 -29.73
N ILE A 676 -8.62 6.82 -28.94
CA ILE A 676 -7.75 5.68 -29.22
C ILE A 676 -8.60 4.51 -29.70
N ASP A 677 -8.10 3.77 -30.69
CA ASP A 677 -8.72 2.54 -31.17
C ASP A 677 -7.63 1.46 -31.19
N TYR A 678 -7.36 0.86 -30.03
CA TYR A 678 -6.12 0.09 -29.81
C TYR A 678 -6.36 -1.40 -29.66
N SER A 679 -5.36 -2.20 -30.03
CA SER A 679 -5.50 -3.64 -29.94
C SER A 679 -5.61 -4.10 -28.49
N MET A 680 -6.31 -5.21 -28.27
CA MET A 680 -6.41 -5.87 -26.96
C MET A 680 -5.01 -6.23 -26.40
N ASP A 681 -4.02 -6.50 -27.26
CA ASP A 681 -2.63 -6.73 -26.84
C ASP A 681 -1.94 -5.46 -26.32
N VAL A 682 -2.21 -4.29 -26.91
CA VAL A 682 -1.71 -2.99 -26.42
C VAL A 682 -2.37 -2.64 -25.09
N LEU A 683 -3.70 -2.74 -25.00
CA LEU A 683 -4.44 -2.41 -23.77
C LEU A 683 -4.32 -3.49 -22.68
N ARG A 684 -3.76 -4.67 -22.97
CA ARG A 684 -3.24 -5.62 -21.97
C ARG A 684 -1.97 -5.10 -21.30
N VAL A 685 -1.08 -4.44 -22.05
CA VAL A 685 0.18 -3.90 -21.54
C VAL A 685 -0.03 -2.53 -20.89
N HIS A 686 -1.01 -1.77 -21.39
CA HIS A 686 -1.38 -0.44 -20.91
C HIS A 686 -2.88 -0.32 -20.57
N PRO A 687 -3.40 -1.10 -19.61
CA PRO A 687 -4.82 -1.05 -19.23
C PRO A 687 -5.20 0.31 -18.62
N GLU A 688 -4.24 1.04 -18.06
CA GLU A 688 -4.46 2.35 -17.46
C GLU A 688 -4.59 3.48 -18.51
N TRP A 689 -4.34 3.19 -19.80
CA TRP A 689 -4.58 4.14 -20.89
C TRP A 689 -6.07 4.43 -21.11
N ILE A 690 -6.97 3.50 -20.81
CA ILE A 690 -8.41 3.70 -20.95
C ILE A 690 -8.89 4.79 -19.98
N ASP A 691 -8.50 4.62 -18.72
CA ASP A 691 -8.82 5.54 -17.62
C ASP A 691 -8.13 6.91 -17.80
N LYS A 692 -6.95 6.95 -18.46
CA LYS A 692 -6.27 8.19 -18.90
C LYS A 692 -6.99 8.87 -20.07
N ALA A 693 -7.46 8.11 -21.06
CA ALA A 693 -8.18 8.62 -22.24
C ALA A 693 -9.50 9.29 -21.84
N HIS A 694 -10.30 8.62 -21.01
CA HIS A 694 -11.55 9.20 -20.49
C HIS A 694 -11.33 10.50 -19.71
N LYS A 695 -10.27 10.60 -18.90
CA LYS A 695 -9.90 11.83 -18.18
C LYS A 695 -9.45 12.97 -19.10
N LEU A 696 -9.03 12.67 -20.33
CA LEU A 696 -8.70 13.64 -21.38
C LEU A 696 -9.89 13.94 -22.31
N GLY A 697 -11.07 13.35 -22.07
CA GLY A 697 -12.21 13.45 -22.97
C GLY A 697 -11.87 12.89 -24.36
N LEU A 698 -11.22 11.73 -24.40
CA LEU A 698 -11.04 10.88 -25.58
C LEU A 698 -11.97 9.67 -25.48
N THR A 699 -12.42 9.16 -26.63
CA THR A 699 -13.09 7.85 -26.70
C THR A 699 -12.10 6.70 -26.77
N VAL A 700 -12.56 5.51 -26.40
CA VAL A 700 -11.78 4.26 -26.42
C VAL A 700 -12.51 3.17 -27.17
N ASN A 701 -11.90 2.67 -28.24
CA ASN A 701 -12.30 1.45 -28.95
C ASN A 701 -11.21 0.38 -28.81
N VAL A 702 -11.60 -0.90 -28.92
CA VAL A 702 -10.71 -2.06 -28.70
C VAL A 702 -10.94 -3.14 -29.75
N TRP A 703 -9.86 -3.61 -30.38
CA TRP A 703 -9.90 -4.61 -31.47
C TRP A 703 -8.86 -5.74 -31.32
N THR A 704 -8.97 -6.87 -32.03
CA THR A 704 -10.20 -7.43 -32.61
C THR A 704 -10.76 -8.45 -31.62
N ILE A 705 -11.99 -8.24 -31.15
CA ILE A 705 -12.65 -9.15 -30.21
C ILE A 705 -13.19 -10.34 -31.01
N ALA A 706 -12.57 -11.51 -30.88
CA ALA A 706 -12.84 -12.69 -31.72
C ALA A 706 -13.52 -13.86 -30.99
N THR A 707 -13.67 -13.79 -29.66
CA THR A 707 -14.24 -14.85 -28.80
C THR A 707 -15.07 -14.28 -27.66
N GLU A 708 -16.00 -15.07 -27.10
CA GLU A 708 -16.76 -14.69 -25.89
C GLU A 708 -15.84 -14.31 -24.72
N GLU A 709 -14.69 -15.00 -24.56
CA GLU A 709 -13.74 -14.71 -23.49
C GLU A 709 -12.94 -13.41 -23.68
N HIS A 710 -12.56 -13.06 -24.92
CA HIS A 710 -11.99 -11.73 -25.20
C HIS A 710 -12.99 -10.64 -24.86
N LEU A 711 -14.28 -10.85 -25.18
CA LEU A 711 -15.35 -9.92 -24.85
C LEU A 711 -15.53 -9.77 -23.34
N LYS A 712 -15.59 -10.88 -22.58
CA LYS A 712 -15.69 -10.85 -21.11
C LYS A 712 -14.58 -9.99 -20.52
N PHE A 713 -13.33 -10.26 -20.92
CA PHE A 713 -12.15 -9.55 -20.46
C PHE A 713 -12.20 -8.05 -20.79
N VAL A 714 -12.37 -7.68 -22.06
CA VAL A 714 -12.36 -6.27 -22.46
C VAL A 714 -13.52 -5.48 -21.86
N THR A 715 -14.66 -6.14 -21.57
CA THR A 715 -15.78 -5.50 -20.87
C THR A 715 -15.43 -5.09 -19.42
N THR A 716 -14.51 -5.78 -18.72
CA THR A 716 -14.07 -5.36 -17.37
C THR A 716 -13.21 -4.10 -17.39
N LEU A 717 -12.67 -3.73 -18.56
CA LEU A 717 -11.85 -2.54 -18.76
C LEU A 717 -12.69 -1.30 -19.12
N HIS A 718 -14.01 -1.44 -19.28
CA HIS A 718 -14.96 -0.35 -19.55
C HIS A 718 -14.65 0.62 -20.73
N PRO A 719 -14.26 0.14 -21.93
CA PRO A 719 -14.13 1.01 -23.11
C PRO A 719 -15.51 1.51 -23.61
N ASP A 720 -15.51 2.55 -24.45
CA ASP A 720 -16.74 3.07 -25.08
C ASP A 720 -17.24 2.17 -26.20
N PHE A 721 -16.31 1.52 -26.91
CA PHE A 721 -16.56 0.71 -28.10
C PHE A 721 -15.74 -0.59 -28.08
N ILE A 722 -16.21 -1.58 -28.84
CA ILE A 722 -15.48 -2.80 -29.16
C ILE A 722 -15.67 -3.18 -30.63
N THR A 723 -14.58 -3.47 -31.33
CA THR A 723 -14.57 -3.91 -32.74
C THR A 723 -14.38 -5.42 -32.79
N THR A 724 -15.35 -6.14 -33.37
CA THR A 724 -15.49 -7.59 -33.19
C THR A 724 -15.87 -8.35 -34.47
N ASP A 725 -15.35 -9.58 -34.58
CA ASP A 725 -15.76 -10.57 -35.60
C ASP A 725 -17.06 -11.31 -35.24
N ILE A 726 -17.54 -11.18 -33.99
CA ILE A 726 -18.70 -11.88 -33.44
C ILE A 726 -19.77 -10.89 -32.91
N PRO A 727 -20.25 -9.94 -33.72
CA PRO A 727 -21.11 -8.84 -33.26
C PRO A 727 -22.44 -9.30 -32.65
N GLU A 728 -23.07 -10.36 -33.18
CA GLU A 728 -24.31 -10.90 -32.61
C GLU A 728 -24.08 -11.47 -31.20
N ASP A 729 -22.99 -12.23 -30.99
CA ASP A 729 -22.61 -12.73 -29.67
C ASP A 729 -22.27 -11.59 -28.70
N ALA A 730 -21.60 -10.54 -29.20
CA ALA A 730 -21.30 -9.36 -28.41
C ALA A 730 -22.58 -8.66 -27.91
N LEU A 731 -23.56 -8.43 -28.79
CA LEU A 731 -24.87 -7.89 -28.41
C LEU A 731 -25.63 -8.84 -27.46
N ARG A 732 -25.63 -10.15 -27.76
CA ARG A 732 -26.26 -11.22 -26.95
C ARG A 732 -25.67 -11.33 -25.55
N MET A 733 -24.38 -11.07 -25.38
CA MET A 733 -23.72 -11.11 -24.07
C MET A 733 -23.85 -9.79 -23.30
N LEU A 734 -23.70 -8.65 -23.97
CA LEU A 734 -23.82 -7.32 -23.34
C LEU A 734 -25.27 -6.97 -22.95
N SER A 735 -26.27 -7.59 -23.59
CA SER A 735 -27.69 -7.42 -23.22
C SER A 735 -28.12 -8.21 -21.96
N LYS A 736 -27.39 -9.25 -21.55
CA LYS A 736 -27.76 -10.11 -20.39
C LYS A 736 -27.93 -9.35 -19.07
N GLY A 737 -27.33 -8.17 -18.93
CA GLY A 737 -27.50 -7.29 -17.78
C GLY A 737 -28.87 -6.60 -17.67
N ASN A 738 -29.76 -6.73 -18.67
CA ASN A 738 -31.08 -6.06 -18.68
C ASN A 738 -32.24 -6.91 -18.14
N ASN A 739 -32.00 -8.17 -17.75
CA ASN A 739 -33.03 -9.05 -17.20
C ASN A 739 -33.07 -8.96 -15.66
N LYS A 740 -33.43 -7.79 -15.13
CA LYS A 740 -33.75 -7.53 -13.72
C LYS A 740 -34.88 -6.51 -13.60
#